data_AF-A0A9D7ZQF4-F1
#
_entry.id   AF-A0A9D7ZQF4-F1
#
_cell.length_a   1.000
_cell.length_b   1.000
_cell.length_c   1.000
_cell.angle_alpha   90.00
_cell.angle_beta   90.00
_cell.angle_gamma   90.00
#
_symmetry.space_group_name_H-M   'P 1'
#
loop_
_entity.id
_entity.type
_entity.pdbx_description
1 polymer ?
#
loop_
_entity_poly.entity_id
_entity_poly.type
_entity_poly.pdbx_seq_one_letter_code
_entity_poly.pdbx_strand_id
1 'polypeptide(L)'
;NYLEQFQNIIEDTLFGGKVKKFGKNPFTSIIDPLEFQIVQNYLEEGISLMTFFGHASSGYGFSQNIDQPENWNNQSKYPMVIGLGCYSGDVHNPDTNSFSEQIIRPINSGAIGFISTVKQGFTPFINFYTRKLYKMIGEYGYNKSIGQQMVMTVDSLDQSTSLITWEPKFESNYNGMSLQGDPAVKINSHILPELVLSEQDVWTEPSVVDLSKSSFDLKFKVYNLGRAFRDSVFVELKQELPDGSDTIYSKFVPGILNEDTITFSVINQPESSIGQNIFTISIDLPISTIQEAFDESGNNRIQYLMNVSSNSIVPVWPYDLSIVGNPTDTLRVSTINPLESSNTYYFEIDTNIQFSSPFLKTQSIVSGGGVIEAIPENWSNSISNLNDSLFFEDSVVYYWRSRPDSSVVDWKIRSFQYISNKWGWSQSHIDQFKKNEFLNIEIDTLNNIYNFSPTLKSITCKNYIQHVALGSEWSGTYWEVSGEIADYGGHINPAIMVGVVDPNTLNYWKTPFIDNSTTPPSILNPNNCFGQYNGDPAVCGNTSLIGRAREHGYFIFKNNSPSQLDSLASMLSTKIPDGYYIIIYSYIPNNFGGTLLYNSPLYANWPTNLFSAFQNLGATGFTNSNQPDDGFIFFCKKGDPSTSVEIRSDTIAPGFVPSQLLEFSTTVTSSLESGKMISGIVGPSNNWKNIYWKQRALENPSADSTRLKVYGLNSLSSNLKTLIIDTNFTNKDSITNLQSIDSSFHYLQLEMETSDDSLLTPGQIINWLVTYDPLPDLAINPKKSWFLDSNIIQQGDSIYFSVAIENISPFDMDSLKINYHLDNDNGQLNIPYPRQDSLRAREIIIDTIAISSRYLKDEYLMWVTANPKINNFEKDQAEQFYFNNLAQRKFTVLKDNTNPILDVTFDGVHILNNDIVSPNPHIIIELNDENPFLILNEDIDTANFQIEVMKPNNSSWERINFFNGALANLEWYINEEENKFTIEYDPVFNQDGVYKLRVQGQDKTGNSSGDEPYQINFEVIQKSSITNIYNYPNPFSTKTHFVFTLTGSEIPNKLEIQIININGRLIKQIHLNEIEDIKIGNNMTKYFWDGKDEFGDPVANGVYIYRVISEINNLEIDHRESEGDKAFTNGLGKMYLIR
;
A
#
# COMPACT_ATOMS: atom_id res chain seq x y z
N ASN A 1 -32.58 5.73 31.53
CA ASN A 1 -33.52 5.64 30.40
C ASN A 1 -33.88 4.16 30.21
N TYR A 2 -35.16 3.76 30.10
CA TYR A 2 -35.52 2.33 30.02
C TYR A 2 -35.15 1.70 28.67
N LEU A 3 -35.35 2.41 27.57
CA LEU A 3 -34.98 1.93 26.22
C LEU A 3 -33.46 1.69 26.09
N GLU A 4 -32.65 2.45 26.83
CA GLU A 4 -31.20 2.24 26.91
C GLU A 4 -30.82 0.92 27.58
N GLN A 5 -31.59 0.44 28.56
CA GLN A 5 -31.35 -0.88 29.15
C GLN A 5 -31.61 -2.00 28.14
N PHE A 6 -32.62 -1.84 27.29
CA PHE A 6 -32.94 -2.81 26.25
C PHE A 6 -31.88 -2.80 25.14
N GLN A 7 -31.42 -1.62 24.74
CA GLN A 7 -30.30 -1.48 23.82
C GLN A 7 -29.07 -2.22 24.34
N ASN A 8 -28.62 -1.91 25.57
CA ASN A 8 -27.40 -2.51 26.11
C ASN A 8 -27.47 -4.05 26.17
N ILE A 9 -28.67 -4.62 26.39
CA ILE A 9 -28.83 -6.09 26.36
C ILE A 9 -28.70 -6.62 24.94
N ILE A 10 -29.40 -6.03 23.97
CA ILE A 10 -29.45 -6.62 22.62
C ILE A 10 -28.16 -6.40 21.82
N GLU A 11 -27.42 -5.32 22.08
CA GLU A 11 -26.12 -5.05 21.45
C GLU A 11 -24.99 -5.94 22.02
N ASP A 12 -25.02 -6.25 23.31
CA ASP A 12 -23.91 -6.92 24.03
C ASP A 12 -24.09 -8.45 24.21
N THR A 13 -25.22 -9.01 23.78
CA THR A 13 -25.54 -10.44 23.90
C THR A 13 -25.37 -11.19 22.58
N LEU A 14 -25.76 -12.47 22.51
CA LEU A 14 -25.63 -13.32 21.31
C LEU A 14 -26.40 -12.79 20.09
N PHE A 15 -27.25 -11.78 20.28
CA PHE A 15 -28.00 -11.11 19.22
C PHE A 15 -27.15 -10.11 18.42
N GLY A 16 -26.15 -9.47 19.03
CA GLY A 16 -25.29 -8.49 18.34
C GLY A 16 -26.08 -7.40 17.63
N GLY A 17 -27.14 -6.86 18.24
CA GLY A 17 -28.01 -5.88 17.59
C GLY A 17 -27.31 -4.56 17.28
N LYS A 18 -27.76 -3.85 16.24
CA LYS A 18 -27.41 -2.44 15.98
C LYS A 18 -28.65 -1.59 16.23
N VAL A 19 -28.68 -0.83 17.33
CA VAL A 19 -29.90 -0.17 17.78
C VAL A 19 -29.92 1.30 17.39
N LYS A 20 -31.06 1.76 16.85
CA LYS A 20 -31.35 3.17 16.61
C LYS A 20 -32.49 3.61 17.51
N LYS A 21 -32.32 4.78 18.15
CA LYS A 21 -33.28 5.38 19.08
C LYS A 21 -33.91 6.60 18.42
N PHE A 22 -35.23 6.69 18.53
CA PHE A 22 -36.02 7.84 18.10
C PHE A 22 -36.92 8.28 19.25
N GLY A 23 -37.18 9.56 19.36
CA GLY A 23 -37.99 10.10 20.46
C GLY A 23 -38.61 11.43 20.10
N LYS A 24 -39.87 11.62 20.49
CA LYS A 24 -40.54 12.90 20.28
C LYS A 24 -39.91 14.01 21.11
N ASN A 25 -39.91 15.23 20.56
CA ASN A 25 -39.63 16.42 21.33
C ASN A 25 -40.68 16.56 22.45
N PRO A 26 -40.31 16.95 23.69
CA PRO A 26 -41.27 17.14 24.78
C PRO A 26 -42.43 18.12 24.47
N PHE A 27 -42.30 18.96 23.43
CA PHE A 27 -43.31 19.93 23.00
C PHE A 27 -44.12 19.48 21.77
N THR A 28 -43.86 18.31 21.19
CA THR A 28 -44.60 17.77 20.03
C THR A 28 -45.35 16.49 20.37
N SER A 29 -46.45 16.23 19.66
CA SER A 29 -47.22 14.99 19.81
C SER A 29 -46.64 13.81 19.01
N ILE A 30 -45.87 14.10 17.95
CA ILE A 30 -45.25 13.15 17.01
C ILE A 30 -43.74 13.37 16.90
N ILE A 31 -43.01 12.37 16.39
CA ILE A 31 -41.61 12.51 15.98
C ILE A 31 -41.49 13.48 14.79
N ASP A 32 -40.33 14.12 14.66
CA ASP A 32 -40.07 15.09 13.59
C ASP A 32 -40.22 14.43 12.19
N PRO A 33 -40.74 15.12 11.17
CA PRO A 33 -40.87 14.56 9.81
C PRO A 33 -39.56 14.02 9.22
N LEU A 34 -38.40 14.61 9.56
CA LEU A 34 -37.10 14.11 9.10
C LEU A 34 -36.72 12.80 9.81
N GLU A 35 -36.95 12.71 11.13
CA GLU A 35 -36.75 11.47 11.89
C GLU A 35 -37.70 10.36 11.40
N PHE A 36 -38.95 10.72 11.07
CA PHE A 36 -39.91 9.78 10.49
C PHE A 36 -39.42 9.22 9.16
N GLN A 37 -38.86 10.04 8.26
CA GLN A 37 -38.27 9.55 7.02
C GLN A 37 -37.11 8.58 7.28
N ILE A 38 -36.26 8.86 8.28
CA ILE A 38 -35.16 7.97 8.67
C ILE A 38 -35.72 6.63 9.18
N VAL A 39 -36.77 6.65 10.01
CA VAL A 39 -37.43 5.44 10.50
C VAL A 39 -38.05 4.64 9.35
N GLN A 40 -38.68 5.31 8.37
CA GLN A 40 -39.21 4.66 7.17
C GLN A 40 -38.09 3.95 6.37
N ASN A 41 -36.95 4.62 6.16
CA ASN A 41 -35.82 4.00 5.46
C ASN A 41 -35.33 2.73 6.18
N TYR A 42 -35.23 2.73 7.52
CA TYR A 42 -34.88 1.52 8.27
C TYR A 42 -35.92 0.40 8.14
N LEU A 43 -37.22 0.74 8.09
CA LEU A 43 -38.28 -0.25 7.89
C LEU A 43 -38.24 -0.85 6.47
N GLU A 44 -37.95 -0.01 5.46
CA GLU A 44 -37.72 -0.42 4.07
C GLU A 44 -36.48 -1.32 3.93
N GLU A 45 -35.39 -0.98 4.61
CA GLU A 45 -34.16 -1.78 4.68
C GLU A 45 -34.42 -3.11 5.40
N GLY A 46 -35.24 -3.09 6.44
CA GLY A 46 -35.68 -4.23 7.24
C GLY A 46 -35.07 -4.23 8.64
N ILE A 47 -35.91 -4.41 9.66
CA ILE A 47 -35.48 -4.52 11.07
C ILE A 47 -36.07 -5.77 11.72
N SER A 48 -35.36 -6.38 12.67
CA SER A 48 -35.83 -7.59 13.35
C SER A 48 -36.79 -7.31 14.52
N LEU A 49 -36.53 -6.23 15.27
CA LEU A 49 -37.24 -5.90 16.50
C LEU A 49 -37.51 -4.39 16.57
N MET A 50 -38.74 -4.03 16.93
CA MET A 50 -39.15 -2.64 17.18
C MET A 50 -39.79 -2.55 18.56
N THR A 51 -39.53 -1.48 19.32
CA THR A 51 -40.15 -1.28 20.64
C THR A 51 -40.70 0.12 20.78
N PHE A 52 -42.02 0.21 20.99
CA PHE A 52 -42.70 1.44 21.34
C PHE A 52 -42.78 1.59 22.85
N PHE A 53 -42.43 2.76 23.37
CA PHE A 53 -42.58 3.08 24.79
C PHE A 53 -43.27 4.43 24.93
N GLY A 54 -44.54 4.41 25.36
CA GLY A 54 -45.30 5.63 25.56
C GLY A 54 -46.73 5.38 26.02
N HIS A 55 -47.54 6.44 26.02
CA HIS A 55 -48.98 6.29 26.18
C HIS A 55 -49.59 5.65 24.94
N ALA A 56 -50.51 4.71 25.14
CA ALA A 56 -51.23 4.08 24.06
C ALA A 56 -52.72 3.91 24.39
N SER A 57 -53.51 3.65 23.36
CA SER A 57 -54.92 3.27 23.47
C SER A 57 -55.23 2.09 22.55
N SER A 58 -56.33 1.37 22.84
CA SER A 58 -56.72 0.18 22.09
C SER A 58 -56.97 0.45 20.59
N GLY A 59 -57.52 1.61 20.20
CA GLY A 59 -57.86 1.92 18.80
C GLY A 59 -56.90 2.82 18.04
N TYR A 60 -56.05 3.60 18.73
CA TYR A 60 -55.20 4.65 18.12
C TYR A 60 -53.70 4.47 18.38
N GLY A 61 -53.28 3.31 18.89
CA GLY A 61 -51.86 3.03 19.11
C GLY A 61 -51.17 4.01 20.04
N PHE A 62 -49.96 4.43 19.68
CA PHE A 62 -49.07 5.31 20.45
C PHE A 62 -49.20 6.80 20.07
N SER A 63 -50.19 7.15 19.24
CA SER A 63 -50.41 8.48 18.69
C SER A 63 -49.17 9.04 17.97
N GLN A 64 -48.49 8.18 17.21
CA GLN A 64 -47.33 8.53 16.39
C GLN A 64 -47.68 8.45 14.90
N ASN A 65 -46.96 9.22 14.07
CA ASN A 65 -47.07 9.14 12.61
C ASN A 65 -46.61 7.78 12.04
N ILE A 66 -45.80 7.02 12.78
CA ILE A 66 -45.36 5.66 12.41
C ILE A 66 -46.36 4.54 12.79
N ASP A 67 -47.49 4.88 13.44
CA ASP A 67 -48.50 3.89 13.86
C ASP A 67 -49.28 3.27 12.68
N GLN A 68 -49.05 3.72 11.45
CA GLN A 68 -49.74 3.25 10.23
C GLN A 68 -48.81 2.37 9.38
N PRO A 69 -48.97 1.03 9.40
CA PRO A 69 -48.12 0.10 8.64
C PRO A 69 -48.10 0.31 7.13
N GLU A 70 -49.16 0.90 6.58
CA GLU A 70 -49.24 1.26 5.15
C GLU A 70 -48.08 2.17 4.71
N ASN A 71 -47.47 2.89 5.66
CA ASN A 71 -46.34 3.79 5.42
C ASN A 71 -44.97 3.17 5.72
N TRP A 72 -44.89 1.86 6.02
CA TRP A 72 -43.64 1.20 6.40
C TRP A 72 -42.83 0.68 5.20
N ASN A 73 -43.48 0.46 4.05
CA ASN A 73 -42.86 -0.04 2.83
C ASN A 73 -41.97 -1.29 3.03
N ASN A 74 -42.29 -2.12 4.03
CA ASN A 74 -41.44 -3.21 4.51
C ASN A 74 -41.87 -4.59 3.97
N GLN A 75 -42.18 -4.67 2.67
CA GLN A 75 -42.63 -5.92 2.06
C GLN A 75 -41.59 -7.04 2.27
N SER A 76 -42.05 -8.18 2.79
CA SER A 76 -41.23 -9.34 3.17
C SER A 76 -40.23 -9.12 4.31
N LYS A 77 -40.29 -7.98 5.03
CA LYS A 77 -39.35 -7.59 6.08
C LYS A 77 -40.09 -7.17 7.36
N TYR A 78 -40.85 -8.10 7.91
CA TYR A 78 -41.80 -7.82 8.99
C TYR A 78 -41.13 -7.96 10.39
N PRO A 79 -41.00 -6.88 11.19
CA PRO A 79 -40.40 -6.96 12.52
C PRO A 79 -41.31 -7.65 13.53
N MET A 80 -40.72 -8.12 14.62
CA MET A 80 -41.45 -8.30 15.89
C MET A 80 -41.58 -6.94 16.58
N VAL A 81 -42.80 -6.55 16.97
CA VAL A 81 -43.06 -5.25 17.60
C VAL A 81 -43.45 -5.45 19.07
N ILE A 82 -42.80 -4.72 19.97
CA ILE A 82 -43.14 -4.72 21.41
C ILE A 82 -43.74 -3.35 21.77
N GLY A 83 -45.03 -3.34 22.09
CA GLY A 83 -45.78 -2.16 22.52
C GLY A 83 -45.84 -2.01 24.04
N LEU A 84 -45.12 -1.05 24.59
CA LEU A 84 -45.11 -0.70 26.02
C LEU A 84 -46.02 0.50 26.28
N GLY A 85 -47.33 0.27 26.14
CA GLY A 85 -48.38 1.25 26.40
C GLY A 85 -49.66 0.56 26.88
N CYS A 86 -50.61 1.34 27.39
CA CYS A 86 -51.88 0.81 27.91
C CYS A 86 -52.77 0.29 26.77
N TYR A 87 -53.39 -0.88 26.96
CA TYR A 87 -54.45 -1.43 26.11
C TYR A 87 -54.10 -1.67 24.63
N SER A 88 -52.86 -1.44 24.17
CA SER A 88 -52.49 -1.61 22.75
C SER A 88 -52.55 -3.06 22.26
N GLY A 89 -52.56 -4.04 23.17
CA GLY A 89 -52.74 -5.46 22.87
C GLY A 89 -54.15 -5.99 23.18
N ASP A 90 -55.14 -5.13 23.48
CA ASP A 90 -56.51 -5.57 23.83
C ASP A 90 -57.29 -5.98 22.57
N VAL A 91 -57.17 -7.26 22.19
CA VAL A 91 -57.93 -7.90 21.10
C VAL A 91 -59.33 -8.34 21.51
N HIS A 92 -59.74 -8.09 22.75
CA HIS A 92 -61.02 -8.56 23.28
C HIS A 92 -62.13 -7.50 23.20
N ASN A 93 -61.83 -6.32 22.65
CA ASN A 93 -62.80 -5.24 22.51
C ASN A 93 -63.66 -5.41 21.24
N PRO A 94 -64.97 -5.68 21.36
CA PRO A 94 -65.81 -5.97 20.20
C PRO A 94 -66.14 -4.73 19.34
N ASP A 95 -65.93 -3.51 19.86
CA ASP A 95 -66.43 -2.27 19.25
C ASP A 95 -65.37 -1.47 18.46
N THR A 96 -64.11 -1.90 18.45
CA THR A 96 -63.00 -1.20 17.77
C THR A 96 -61.97 -2.19 17.24
N ASN A 97 -61.46 -1.98 16.02
CA ASN A 97 -60.27 -2.70 15.54
C ASN A 97 -59.09 -2.38 16.47
N SER A 98 -58.55 -3.40 17.14
CA SER A 98 -57.45 -3.22 18.08
C SER A 98 -56.17 -2.79 17.34
N PHE A 99 -55.31 -2.02 17.99
CA PHE A 99 -54.05 -1.58 17.42
C PHE A 99 -53.14 -2.76 17.02
N SER A 100 -53.15 -3.84 17.82
CA SER A 100 -52.48 -5.09 17.46
C SER A 100 -52.97 -5.69 16.14
N GLU A 101 -54.28 -5.63 15.85
CA GLU A 101 -54.81 -6.09 14.57
C GLU A 101 -54.43 -5.14 13.43
N GLN A 102 -54.41 -3.83 13.68
CA GLN A 102 -54.00 -2.84 12.69
C GLN A 102 -52.55 -3.02 12.24
N ILE A 103 -51.66 -3.50 13.13
CA ILE A 103 -50.24 -3.74 12.82
C ILE A 103 -49.99 -5.08 12.11
N ILE A 104 -50.76 -6.13 12.38
CA ILE A 104 -50.48 -7.50 11.89
C ILE A 104 -51.32 -7.88 10.66
N ARG A 105 -52.53 -7.32 10.51
CA ARG A 105 -53.45 -7.67 9.40
C ARG A 105 -53.09 -7.10 8.01
N PRO A 106 -52.37 -5.97 7.86
CA PRO A 106 -52.07 -5.44 6.53
C PRO A 106 -51.40 -6.47 5.61
N ILE A 107 -51.81 -6.48 4.35
CA ILE A 107 -51.22 -7.37 3.34
C ILE A 107 -49.89 -6.76 2.89
N ASN A 108 -48.82 -7.56 2.85
CA ASN A 108 -47.49 -7.16 2.40
C ASN A 108 -46.83 -5.99 3.18
N SER A 109 -47.31 -5.67 4.38
CA SER A 109 -46.78 -4.61 5.25
C SER A 109 -47.08 -4.89 6.73
N GLY A 110 -46.40 -4.20 7.64
CA GLY A 110 -46.64 -4.35 9.08
C GLY A 110 -45.70 -5.31 9.80
N ALA A 111 -46.16 -5.92 10.89
CA ALA A 111 -45.33 -6.74 11.77
C ALA A 111 -45.65 -8.23 11.67
N ILE A 112 -44.66 -9.08 11.94
CA ILE A 112 -44.84 -10.55 12.02
C ILE A 112 -45.50 -10.95 13.35
N GLY A 113 -45.39 -10.09 14.37
CA GLY A 113 -46.03 -10.26 15.65
C GLY A 113 -46.00 -8.96 16.47
N PHE A 114 -46.92 -8.85 17.41
CA PHE A 114 -47.06 -7.70 18.30
C PHE A 114 -47.21 -8.20 19.74
N ILE A 115 -46.36 -7.71 20.65
CA ILE A 115 -46.39 -8.04 22.07
C ILE A 115 -46.75 -6.80 22.86
N SER A 116 -47.84 -6.82 23.63
CA SER A 116 -48.29 -5.65 24.37
C SER A 116 -49.18 -6.01 25.55
N THR A 117 -49.41 -5.04 26.45
CA THR A 117 -50.38 -5.20 27.52
C THR A 117 -51.82 -5.21 26.99
N VAL A 118 -52.65 -6.14 27.48
CA VAL A 118 -54.11 -6.21 27.22
C VAL A 118 -54.92 -5.24 28.08
N LYS A 119 -54.36 -4.73 29.18
CA LYS A 119 -55.01 -3.80 30.11
C LYS A 119 -54.09 -2.62 30.45
N GLN A 120 -54.29 -2.02 31.62
CA GLN A 120 -53.49 -0.88 32.08
C GLN A 120 -52.03 -1.31 32.36
N GLY A 121 -51.11 -0.72 31.61
CA GLY A 121 -49.67 -0.89 31.80
C GLY A 121 -49.12 0.09 32.84
N PHE A 122 -48.31 -0.41 33.78
CA PHE A 122 -47.58 0.39 34.76
C PHE A 122 -46.09 0.36 34.42
N THR A 123 -45.52 1.54 34.20
CA THR A 123 -44.16 1.75 33.69
C THR A 123 -43.08 0.87 34.35
N PRO A 124 -42.98 0.77 35.71
CA PRO A 124 -41.94 -0.06 36.32
C PRO A 124 -42.08 -1.55 36.00
N PHE A 125 -43.31 -2.04 35.88
CA PHE A 125 -43.62 -3.47 35.74
C PHE A 125 -43.50 -3.92 34.29
N ILE A 126 -44.03 -3.14 33.33
CA ILE A 126 -43.83 -3.42 31.91
C ILE A 126 -42.35 -3.34 31.54
N ASN A 127 -41.60 -2.38 32.09
CA ASN A 127 -40.15 -2.32 31.90
C ASN A 127 -39.43 -3.55 32.47
N PHE A 128 -39.83 -4.00 33.66
CA PHE A 128 -39.19 -5.16 34.29
C PHE A 128 -39.43 -6.44 33.50
N TYR A 129 -40.66 -6.65 33.00
CA TYR A 129 -40.98 -7.73 32.08
C TYR A 129 -40.16 -7.64 30.80
N THR A 130 -40.20 -6.51 30.11
CA THR A 130 -39.52 -6.36 28.82
C THR A 130 -38.01 -6.47 28.94
N ARG A 131 -37.41 -5.98 30.03
CA ARG A 131 -35.98 -6.20 30.28
C ARG A 131 -35.63 -7.68 30.38
N LYS A 132 -36.49 -8.48 31.02
CA LYS A 132 -36.31 -9.93 31.11
C LYS A 132 -36.56 -10.60 29.76
N LEU A 133 -37.58 -10.16 29.01
CA LEU A 133 -37.83 -10.64 27.65
C LEU A 133 -36.64 -10.39 26.73
N TYR A 134 -36.05 -9.19 26.75
CA TYR A 134 -34.84 -8.89 25.98
C TYR A 134 -33.65 -9.80 26.35
N LYS A 135 -33.49 -10.17 27.63
CA LYS A 135 -32.48 -11.17 28.03
C LYS A 135 -32.81 -12.58 27.53
N MET A 136 -34.08 -12.95 27.46
CA MET A 136 -34.48 -14.23 26.85
C MET A 136 -34.25 -14.21 25.34
N ILE A 137 -34.50 -13.09 24.67
CA ILE A 137 -34.25 -12.91 23.23
C ILE A 137 -32.75 -13.00 22.93
N GLY A 138 -31.93 -12.24 23.66
CA GLY A 138 -30.51 -12.08 23.35
C GLY A 138 -29.56 -13.08 24.00
N GLU A 139 -29.93 -13.73 25.11
CA GLU A 139 -29.00 -14.52 25.93
C GLU A 139 -29.55 -15.91 26.27
N TYR A 140 -30.51 -16.01 27.20
CA TYR A 140 -30.89 -17.30 27.81
C TYR A 140 -31.82 -18.15 26.95
N GLY A 141 -32.66 -17.51 26.14
CA GLY A 141 -33.60 -18.15 25.23
C GLY A 141 -33.24 -17.92 23.77
N TYR A 142 -32.00 -17.53 23.47
CA TYR A 142 -31.54 -17.31 22.11
C TYR A 142 -31.81 -18.54 21.23
N ASN A 143 -32.27 -18.34 19.99
CA ASN A 143 -32.71 -19.39 19.05
C ASN A 143 -33.95 -20.23 19.50
N LYS A 144 -34.64 -19.85 20.58
CA LYS A 144 -35.98 -20.37 20.93
C LYS A 144 -37.08 -19.53 20.26
N SER A 145 -38.29 -20.08 20.19
CA SER A 145 -39.42 -19.31 19.67
C SER A 145 -39.84 -18.21 20.65
N ILE A 146 -40.45 -17.13 20.15
CA ILE A 146 -40.89 -16.01 20.98
C ILE A 146 -41.89 -16.44 22.05
N GLY A 147 -42.76 -17.41 21.77
CA GLY A 147 -43.65 -18.01 22.77
C GLY A 147 -42.88 -18.68 23.91
N GLN A 148 -41.82 -19.44 23.60
CA GLN A 148 -40.96 -20.04 24.62
C GLN A 148 -40.22 -18.98 25.43
N GLN A 149 -39.71 -17.93 24.77
CA GLN A 149 -39.02 -16.82 25.43
C GLN A 149 -39.95 -16.03 26.37
N MET A 150 -41.22 -15.85 26.01
CA MET A 150 -42.23 -15.22 26.87
C MET A 150 -42.55 -16.09 28.10
N VAL A 151 -42.68 -17.42 27.93
CA VAL A 151 -42.85 -18.35 29.07
C VAL A 151 -41.64 -18.27 30.01
N MET A 152 -40.42 -18.37 29.47
CA MET A 152 -39.19 -18.23 30.26
C MET A 152 -39.10 -16.88 30.98
N THR A 153 -39.62 -15.81 30.36
CA THR A 153 -39.69 -14.49 30.97
C THR A 153 -40.61 -14.51 32.20
N VAL A 154 -41.81 -15.08 32.08
CA VAL A 154 -42.75 -15.20 33.20
C VAL A 154 -42.17 -16.09 34.30
N ASP A 155 -41.59 -17.24 33.97
CA ASP A 155 -40.94 -18.14 34.94
C ASP A 155 -39.81 -17.43 35.70
N SER A 156 -38.97 -16.65 34.99
CA SER A 156 -37.89 -15.89 35.62
C SER A 156 -38.42 -14.78 36.54
N LEU A 157 -39.53 -14.14 36.17
CA LEU A 157 -40.16 -13.11 36.99
C LEU A 157 -40.72 -13.74 38.27
N ASP A 158 -41.49 -14.83 38.15
CA ASP A 158 -42.12 -15.53 39.26
C ASP A 158 -41.08 -16.02 40.28
N GLN A 159 -39.97 -16.60 39.80
CA GLN A 159 -38.84 -16.98 40.63
C GLN A 159 -38.23 -15.77 41.36
N SER A 160 -38.07 -14.64 40.67
CA SER A 160 -37.47 -13.42 41.26
C SER A 160 -38.38 -12.70 42.26
N THR A 161 -39.70 -12.89 42.15
CA THR A 161 -40.69 -12.20 42.99
C THR A 161 -41.14 -13.01 44.18
N SER A 162 -40.77 -14.28 44.27
CA SER A 162 -40.92 -15.12 45.47
C SER A 162 -40.24 -14.56 46.74
N LEU A 163 -39.41 -13.50 46.60
CA LEU A 163 -38.67 -12.82 47.66
C LEU A 163 -39.14 -11.37 47.95
N ILE A 164 -40.18 -10.86 47.26
CA ILE A 164 -40.68 -9.48 47.40
C ILE A 164 -42.21 -9.52 47.59
N THR A 165 -42.76 -8.65 48.43
CA THR A 165 -44.20 -8.56 48.74
C THR A 165 -45.08 -8.55 47.48
N TRP A 166 -46.01 -9.51 47.43
CA TRP A 166 -47.05 -9.66 46.39
C TRP A 166 -47.89 -8.38 46.20
N GLU A 167 -47.99 -7.87 44.97
CA GLU A 167 -48.85 -6.75 44.59
C GLU A 167 -49.67 -7.12 43.33
N PRO A 168 -51.02 -7.06 43.35
CA PRO A 168 -51.87 -7.43 42.20
C PRO A 168 -51.57 -6.67 40.90
N LYS A 169 -51.09 -5.42 41.00
CA LYS A 169 -50.69 -4.62 39.83
C LYS A 169 -49.46 -5.20 39.14
N PHE A 170 -48.53 -5.74 39.92
CA PHE A 170 -47.33 -6.40 39.41
C PHE A 170 -47.72 -7.66 38.63
N GLU A 171 -48.52 -8.54 39.23
CA GLU A 171 -49.05 -9.77 38.61
C GLU A 171 -49.86 -9.51 37.35
N SER A 172 -50.77 -8.53 37.42
CA SER A 172 -51.61 -8.15 36.28
C SER A 172 -50.82 -7.63 35.08
N ASN A 173 -49.60 -7.10 35.26
CA ASN A 173 -48.83 -6.50 34.17
C ASN A 173 -48.06 -7.53 33.33
N TYR A 174 -47.45 -8.55 33.95
CA TYR A 174 -46.77 -9.60 33.19
C TYR A 174 -47.73 -10.69 32.68
N ASN A 175 -48.77 -11.06 33.44
CA ASN A 175 -49.84 -11.93 32.93
C ASN A 175 -50.65 -11.26 31.81
N GLY A 176 -50.64 -9.91 31.78
CA GLY A 176 -51.31 -9.12 30.77
C GLY A 176 -50.50 -8.88 29.50
N MET A 177 -49.23 -9.30 29.42
CA MET A 177 -48.43 -9.20 28.19
C MET A 177 -48.83 -10.30 27.22
N SER A 178 -49.62 -9.96 26.20
CA SER A 178 -50.09 -10.89 25.18
C SER A 178 -49.26 -10.77 23.91
N LEU A 179 -49.14 -11.89 23.18
CA LEU A 179 -48.61 -11.93 21.82
C LEU A 179 -49.77 -12.13 20.85
N GLN A 180 -49.83 -11.27 19.85
CA GLN A 180 -50.63 -11.42 18.65
C GLN A 180 -49.68 -11.80 17.53
N GLY A 181 -49.94 -12.93 16.86
CA GLY A 181 -49.03 -13.53 15.87
C GLY A 181 -48.72 -14.99 16.19
N ASP A 182 -47.74 -15.55 15.49
CA ASP A 182 -47.34 -16.95 15.65
C ASP A 182 -46.30 -17.12 16.77
N PRO A 183 -46.61 -17.85 17.87
CA PRO A 183 -45.66 -18.08 18.98
C PRO A 183 -44.47 -18.97 18.59
N ALA A 184 -44.50 -19.64 17.42
CA ALA A 184 -43.39 -20.45 16.91
C ALA A 184 -42.30 -19.63 16.20
N VAL A 185 -42.55 -18.34 15.93
CA VAL A 185 -41.56 -17.45 15.30
C VAL A 185 -40.30 -17.35 16.16
N LYS A 186 -39.14 -17.49 15.53
CA LYS A 186 -37.84 -17.18 16.12
C LYS A 186 -37.42 -15.79 15.66
N ILE A 187 -37.07 -14.92 16.60
CA ILE A 187 -36.57 -13.58 16.27
C ILE A 187 -35.15 -13.74 15.75
N ASN A 188 -34.90 -13.26 14.53
CA ASN A 188 -33.65 -13.25 13.76
C ASN A 188 -32.41 -13.77 14.54
N SER A 189 -32.30 -15.09 14.65
CA SER A 189 -31.28 -15.76 15.46
C SER A 189 -30.59 -16.83 14.64
N HIS A 190 -29.27 -16.87 14.76
CA HIS A 190 -28.39 -17.74 13.98
C HIS A 190 -27.69 -18.71 14.91
N ILE A 191 -27.40 -19.93 14.45
CA ILE A 191 -26.78 -20.94 15.32
C ILE A 191 -25.28 -20.65 15.51
N LEU A 192 -24.62 -20.17 14.46
CA LEU A 192 -23.18 -19.89 14.40
C LEU A 192 -22.94 -18.43 13.99
N PRO A 193 -21.78 -17.85 14.36
CA PRO A 193 -21.28 -16.61 13.77
C PRO A 193 -21.12 -16.71 12.26
N GLU A 194 -21.08 -15.56 11.58
CA GLU A 194 -20.84 -15.48 10.14
C GLU A 194 -20.15 -14.16 9.83
N LEU A 195 -18.83 -14.18 9.68
CA LEU A 195 -18.01 -13.04 9.38
C LEU A 195 -18.02 -12.78 7.87
N VAL A 196 -18.02 -11.51 7.46
CA VAL A 196 -18.02 -11.11 6.06
C VAL A 196 -17.17 -9.85 5.89
N LEU A 197 -16.38 -9.84 4.82
CA LEU A 197 -15.61 -8.69 4.35
C LEU A 197 -16.22 -8.11 3.07
N SER A 198 -15.99 -6.82 2.84
CA SER A 198 -16.44 -6.10 1.64
C SER A 198 -15.30 -5.24 1.11
N GLU A 199 -15.01 -5.35 -0.19
CA GLU A 199 -13.98 -4.53 -0.86
C GLU A 199 -14.30 -3.03 -0.82
N GLN A 200 -15.59 -2.67 -0.79
CA GLN A 200 -16.04 -1.28 -0.73
C GLN A 200 -15.81 -0.63 0.65
N ASP A 201 -15.59 -1.43 1.68
CA ASP A 201 -15.36 -1.00 3.06
C ASP A 201 -13.88 -1.12 3.47
N VAL A 202 -12.96 -1.06 2.50
CA VAL A 202 -11.51 -0.97 2.73
C VAL A 202 -11.01 0.42 2.33
N TRP A 203 -10.22 1.06 3.19
CA TRP A 203 -9.64 2.37 2.93
C TRP A 203 -8.30 2.56 3.66
N THR A 204 -7.57 3.59 3.26
CA THR A 204 -6.30 3.98 3.88
C THR A 204 -6.38 5.36 4.52
N GLU A 205 -5.52 5.59 5.52
CA GLU A 205 -5.31 6.90 6.13
C GLU A 205 -3.80 7.22 6.15
N PRO A 206 -3.35 8.22 5.37
CA PRO A 206 -4.12 9.08 4.46
C PRO A 206 -4.72 8.32 3.26
N SER A 207 -5.82 8.84 2.69
CA SER A 207 -6.53 8.21 1.55
C SER A 207 -5.69 8.16 0.26
N VAL A 208 -4.69 9.03 0.16
CA VAL A 208 -3.62 8.95 -0.84
C VAL A 208 -2.35 8.61 -0.09
N VAL A 209 -1.82 7.40 -0.34
CA VAL A 209 -0.58 6.94 0.26
C VAL A 209 0.59 7.38 -0.62
N ASP A 210 1.44 8.23 -0.07
CA ASP A 210 2.72 8.62 -0.66
C ASP A 210 3.90 8.19 0.24
N LEU A 211 5.11 8.23 -0.31
CA LEU A 211 6.33 7.86 0.40
C LEU A 211 6.86 8.92 1.37
N SER A 212 6.13 10.01 1.64
CA SER A 212 6.57 11.02 2.61
C SER A 212 6.54 10.50 4.05
N LYS A 213 5.72 9.46 4.31
CA LYS A 213 5.60 8.80 5.60
C LYS A 213 6.14 7.37 5.53
N SER A 214 6.81 6.95 6.61
CA SER A 214 7.34 5.58 6.78
C SER A 214 6.26 4.52 7.00
N SER A 215 5.01 4.93 7.28
CA SER A 215 3.86 4.04 7.42
C SER A 215 2.55 4.77 7.14
N PHE A 216 1.51 4.00 6.85
CA PHE A 216 0.12 4.46 6.74
C PHE A 216 -0.82 3.43 7.38
N ASP A 217 -2.03 3.84 7.72
CA ASP A 217 -3.02 2.92 8.30
C ASP A 217 -3.92 2.36 7.19
N LEU A 218 -4.00 1.04 7.08
CA LEU A 218 -5.00 0.33 6.29
C LEU A 218 -6.14 -0.10 7.22
N LYS A 219 -7.36 0.31 6.86
CA LYS A 219 -8.57 0.10 7.65
C LYS A 219 -9.61 -0.65 6.83
N PHE A 220 -10.31 -1.57 7.47
CA PHE A 220 -11.43 -2.25 6.84
C PHE A 220 -12.50 -2.59 7.87
N LYS A 221 -13.76 -2.65 7.43
CA LYS A 221 -14.86 -3.15 8.26
C LYS A 221 -15.03 -4.64 8.10
N VAL A 222 -15.46 -5.26 9.19
CA VAL A 222 -15.91 -6.64 9.22
C VAL A 222 -17.33 -6.66 9.75
N TYR A 223 -18.19 -7.44 9.13
CA TYR A 223 -19.57 -7.66 9.54
C TYR A 223 -19.73 -9.06 10.12
N ASN A 224 -20.48 -9.22 11.20
CA ASN A 224 -20.97 -10.50 11.71
C ASN A 224 -22.48 -10.58 11.43
N LEU A 225 -22.85 -11.36 10.42
CA LEU A 225 -24.24 -11.61 10.01
C LEU A 225 -24.92 -12.72 10.84
N GLY A 226 -24.16 -13.40 11.69
CA GLY A 226 -24.60 -14.57 12.44
C GLY A 226 -24.76 -14.28 13.94
N ARG A 227 -24.44 -15.29 14.75
CA ARG A 227 -24.46 -15.18 16.21
C ARG A 227 -23.28 -14.35 16.70
N ALA A 228 -23.52 -13.39 17.58
CA ALA A 228 -22.43 -12.65 18.22
C ALA A 228 -21.59 -13.54 19.15
N PHE A 229 -20.30 -13.25 19.24
CA PHE A 229 -19.35 -13.95 20.09
C PHE A 229 -18.35 -12.95 20.71
N ARG A 230 -17.70 -13.34 21.81
CA ARG A 230 -16.76 -12.47 22.55
C ARG A 230 -15.30 -12.92 22.46
N ASP A 231 -15.05 -14.17 22.12
CA ASP A 231 -13.70 -14.69 21.96
C ASP A 231 -12.98 -13.99 20.81
N SER A 232 -11.65 -13.91 20.88
CA SER A 232 -10.87 -13.22 19.85
C SER A 232 -10.81 -14.02 18.55
N VAL A 233 -10.82 -13.32 17.42
CA VAL A 233 -10.64 -13.91 16.08
C VAL A 233 -9.29 -13.49 15.49
N PHE A 234 -8.66 -14.40 14.74
CA PHE A 234 -7.39 -14.12 14.05
C PHE A 234 -7.64 -13.35 12.76
N VAL A 235 -6.80 -12.35 12.49
CA VAL A 235 -6.90 -11.50 11.30
C VAL A 235 -5.52 -11.37 10.68
N GLU A 236 -5.45 -11.59 9.37
CA GLU A 236 -4.24 -11.50 8.57
C GLU A 236 -4.41 -10.47 7.45
N LEU A 237 -3.39 -9.64 7.28
CA LEU A 237 -3.21 -8.73 6.16
C LEU A 237 -1.92 -9.12 5.46
N LYS A 238 -2.02 -9.68 4.26
CA LYS A 238 -0.87 -9.97 3.40
C LYS A 238 -0.77 -8.89 2.33
N GLN A 239 0.34 -8.16 2.30
CA GLN A 239 0.69 -7.21 1.26
C GLN A 239 1.62 -7.89 0.25
N GLU A 240 1.21 -7.98 -1.01
CA GLU A 240 2.09 -8.30 -2.13
C GLU A 240 2.55 -7.00 -2.77
N LEU A 241 3.87 -6.83 -2.81
CA LEU A 241 4.55 -5.65 -3.32
C LEU A 241 4.71 -5.76 -4.85
N PRO A 242 4.80 -4.62 -5.56
CA PRO A 242 5.06 -4.55 -7.00
C PRO A 242 6.25 -5.38 -7.49
N ASP A 243 7.25 -5.60 -6.63
CA ASP A 243 8.45 -6.39 -6.96
C ASP A 243 8.26 -7.91 -6.79
N GLY A 244 7.05 -8.35 -6.43
CA GLY A 244 6.68 -9.74 -6.20
C GLY A 244 7.03 -10.26 -4.80
N SER A 245 7.64 -9.45 -3.93
CA SER A 245 7.84 -9.80 -2.53
C SER A 245 6.56 -9.62 -1.73
N ASP A 246 6.44 -10.30 -0.58
CA ASP A 246 5.29 -10.15 0.30
C ASP A 246 5.67 -9.78 1.74
N THR A 247 4.73 -9.14 2.44
CA THR A 247 4.83 -8.83 3.86
C THR A 247 3.51 -9.20 4.54
N ILE A 248 3.59 -9.91 5.66
CA ILE A 248 2.41 -10.37 6.41
C ILE A 248 2.31 -9.60 7.73
N TYR A 249 1.15 -9.03 7.98
CA TYR A 249 0.76 -8.44 9.25
C TYR A 249 -0.37 -9.27 9.84
N SER A 250 -0.34 -9.55 11.15
CA SER A 250 -1.42 -10.30 11.78
C SER A 250 -1.61 -9.92 13.25
N LYS A 251 -2.83 -10.09 13.73
CA LYS A 251 -3.18 -9.89 15.15
C LYS A 251 -4.49 -10.61 15.50
N PHE A 252 -4.68 -10.87 16.79
CA PHE A 252 -5.99 -11.23 17.32
C PHE A 252 -6.79 -9.96 17.63
N VAL A 253 -8.05 -9.93 17.21
CA VAL A 253 -9.01 -8.87 17.56
C VAL A 253 -10.11 -9.42 18.45
N PRO A 254 -10.71 -8.63 19.37
CA PRO A 254 -11.86 -9.05 20.15
C PRO A 254 -13.02 -9.52 19.26
N GLY A 255 -13.92 -10.32 19.83
CA GLY A 255 -15.05 -10.85 19.08
C GLY A 255 -15.96 -9.77 18.50
N ILE A 256 -16.39 -9.98 17.26
CA ILE A 256 -17.18 -9.01 16.49
C ILE A 256 -18.66 -9.30 16.74
N LEU A 257 -19.35 -8.36 17.40
CA LEU A 257 -20.75 -8.53 17.75
C LEU A 257 -21.68 -8.28 16.56
N ASN A 258 -21.50 -7.17 15.84
CA ASN A 258 -22.28 -6.80 14.65
C ASN A 258 -21.37 -6.33 13.51
N GLU A 259 -20.63 -5.26 13.75
CA GLU A 259 -19.63 -4.73 12.83
C GLU A 259 -18.49 -4.12 13.65
N ASP A 260 -17.26 -4.21 13.16
CA ASP A 260 -16.11 -3.53 13.75
C ASP A 260 -15.14 -3.06 12.66
N THR A 261 -14.33 -2.05 12.97
CA THR A 261 -13.29 -1.53 12.08
C THR A 261 -11.92 -1.98 12.57
N ILE A 262 -11.23 -2.74 11.74
CA ILE A 262 -9.90 -3.24 12.03
C ILE A 262 -8.87 -2.34 11.34
N THR A 263 -7.83 -1.95 12.08
CA THR A 263 -6.72 -1.11 11.57
C THR A 263 -5.39 -1.85 11.64
N PHE A 264 -4.63 -1.84 10.55
CA PHE A 264 -3.22 -2.24 10.50
C PHE A 264 -2.36 -1.04 10.13
N SER A 265 -1.25 -0.83 10.84
CA SER A 265 -0.24 0.14 10.43
C SER A 265 0.75 -0.56 9.50
N VAL A 266 0.70 -0.20 8.22
CA VAL A 266 1.49 -0.82 7.14
C VAL A 266 2.75 0.01 6.94
N ILE A 267 3.91 -0.64 6.91
CA ILE A 267 5.19 0.03 6.67
C ILE A 267 5.27 0.38 5.18
N ASN A 268 5.60 1.62 4.90
CA ASN A 268 5.75 2.13 3.54
C ASN A 268 7.23 2.15 3.17
N GLN A 269 7.66 1.22 2.31
CA GLN A 269 9.06 1.07 1.92
C GLN A 269 9.30 1.75 0.56
N PRO A 270 10.08 2.84 0.49
CA PRO A 270 10.26 3.59 -0.74
C PRO A 270 10.83 2.79 -1.92
N GLU A 271 11.53 1.69 -1.68
CA GLU A 271 12.18 0.92 -2.76
C GLU A 271 11.28 -0.17 -3.36
N SER A 272 10.32 -0.68 -2.59
CA SER A 272 9.50 -1.85 -2.94
C SER A 272 8.01 -1.55 -2.98
N SER A 273 7.52 -0.56 -2.23
CA SER A 273 6.09 -0.22 -2.15
C SER A 273 5.59 0.62 -3.33
N ILE A 274 6.46 1.13 -4.22
CA ILE A 274 6.05 1.99 -5.35
C ILE A 274 5.39 1.16 -6.46
N GLY A 275 4.17 1.53 -6.85
CA GLY A 275 3.40 0.82 -7.87
C GLY A 275 2.14 0.19 -7.28
N GLN A 276 1.60 -0.82 -7.97
CA GLN A 276 0.40 -1.53 -7.51
C GLN A 276 0.74 -2.49 -6.38
N ASN A 277 0.19 -2.22 -5.20
CA ASN A 277 0.24 -3.11 -4.05
C ASN A 277 -1.08 -3.88 -3.97
N ILE A 278 -1.01 -5.18 -3.71
CA ILE A 278 -2.18 -6.03 -3.55
C ILE A 278 -2.28 -6.43 -2.08
N PHE A 279 -3.32 -5.97 -1.40
CA PHE A 279 -3.59 -6.34 -0.01
C PHE A 279 -4.63 -7.44 0.03
N THR A 280 -4.21 -8.64 0.40
CA THR A 280 -5.11 -9.74 0.74
C THR A 280 -5.46 -9.64 2.22
N ILE A 281 -6.74 -9.39 2.53
CA ILE A 281 -7.26 -9.32 3.89
C ILE A 281 -8.01 -10.63 4.17
N SER A 282 -7.68 -11.30 5.27
CA SER A 282 -8.34 -12.53 5.70
C SER A 282 -8.75 -12.46 7.17
N ILE A 283 -9.93 -13.00 7.51
CA ILE A 283 -10.40 -13.13 8.89
C ILE A 283 -10.77 -14.58 9.21
N ASP A 284 -10.50 -15.00 10.45
CA ASP A 284 -10.55 -16.40 10.91
C ASP A 284 -9.69 -17.34 10.03
N LEU A 285 -8.73 -16.78 9.31
CA LEU A 285 -7.86 -17.45 8.37
C LEU A 285 -6.45 -16.85 8.44
N PRO A 286 -5.40 -17.66 8.22
CA PRO A 286 -5.41 -19.11 8.03
C PRO A 286 -5.68 -19.91 9.32
N ILE A 287 -5.69 -19.25 10.49
CA ILE A 287 -5.98 -19.89 11.78
C ILE A 287 -7.47 -19.71 12.08
N SER A 288 -8.27 -20.74 11.75
CA SER A 288 -9.68 -20.78 12.14
C SER A 288 -9.81 -21.11 13.62
N THR A 289 -10.40 -20.16 14.34
CA THR A 289 -10.62 -20.19 15.79
C THR A 289 -12.09 -20.29 16.15
N ILE A 290 -12.98 -20.01 15.20
CA ILE A 290 -14.41 -19.92 15.42
C ILE A 290 -15.13 -20.76 14.37
N GLN A 291 -16.10 -21.55 14.81
CA GLN A 291 -16.94 -22.28 13.89
C GLN A 291 -18.02 -21.35 13.31
N GLU A 292 -17.95 -21.07 12.02
CA GLU A 292 -18.89 -20.20 11.29
C GLU A 292 -20.01 -20.98 10.59
N ALA A 293 -21.07 -20.28 10.19
CA ALA A 293 -22.20 -20.90 9.50
C ALA A 293 -21.84 -21.35 8.07
N PHE A 294 -21.04 -20.54 7.36
CA PHE A 294 -20.47 -20.85 6.06
C PHE A 294 -18.95 -20.62 6.08
N ASP A 295 -18.21 -21.72 6.25
CA ASP A 295 -16.74 -21.73 6.20
C ASP A 295 -16.20 -21.87 4.75
N GLU A 296 -16.98 -21.39 3.77
CA GLU A 296 -16.64 -21.51 2.35
C GLU A 296 -15.68 -20.37 1.98
N SER A 297 -14.50 -20.71 1.46
CA SER A 297 -13.43 -19.77 1.09
C SER A 297 -13.90 -18.72 0.07
N GLY A 298 -14.41 -17.56 0.53
CA GLY A 298 -14.81 -16.45 -0.35
C GLY A 298 -15.36 -15.19 0.33
N ASN A 299 -16.05 -15.31 1.48
CA ASN A 299 -16.62 -14.18 2.25
C ASN A 299 -15.64 -13.61 3.32
N ASN A 300 -14.76 -14.46 3.83
CA ASN A 300 -13.77 -14.16 4.86
C ASN A 300 -12.42 -13.69 4.31
N ARG A 301 -12.33 -13.49 2.99
CA ARG A 301 -11.12 -13.06 2.31
C ARG A 301 -11.45 -12.13 1.14
N ILE A 302 -10.78 -10.99 1.07
CA ILE A 302 -10.91 -10.03 -0.04
C ILE A 302 -9.53 -9.52 -0.49
N GLN A 303 -9.47 -8.95 -1.69
CA GLN A 303 -8.29 -8.27 -2.21
C GLN A 303 -8.58 -6.78 -2.40
N TYR A 304 -7.65 -5.94 -1.94
CA TYR A 304 -7.69 -4.50 -2.11
C TYR A 304 -6.44 -4.05 -2.87
N LEU A 305 -6.63 -3.47 -4.05
CA LEU A 305 -5.56 -2.99 -4.90
C LEU A 305 -5.33 -1.50 -4.66
N MET A 306 -4.09 -1.12 -4.36
CA MET A 306 -3.73 0.27 -4.13
C MET A 306 -2.45 0.62 -4.89
N ASN A 307 -2.51 1.71 -5.66
CA ASN A 307 -1.31 2.28 -6.27
C ASN A 307 -0.66 3.27 -5.31
N VAL A 308 0.56 2.99 -4.86
CA VAL A 308 1.39 3.96 -4.15
C VAL A 308 2.15 4.75 -5.21
N SER A 309 1.87 6.05 -5.28
CA SER A 309 2.56 6.99 -6.16
C SER A 309 3.31 8.01 -5.31
N SER A 310 4.37 8.59 -5.85
CA SER A 310 5.14 9.60 -5.13
C SER A 310 5.58 10.71 -6.09
N ASN A 311 5.28 11.96 -5.72
CA ASN A 311 5.91 13.15 -6.30
C ASN A 311 7.28 13.43 -5.65
N SER A 312 7.81 12.49 -4.86
CA SER A 312 9.08 12.65 -4.18
C SER A 312 10.25 12.38 -5.13
N ILE A 313 11.31 13.14 -4.95
CA ILE A 313 12.57 12.98 -5.66
C ILE A 313 13.56 12.23 -4.78
N VAL A 314 14.43 11.44 -5.39
CA VAL A 314 15.54 10.77 -4.71
C VAL A 314 16.85 11.41 -5.19
N PRO A 315 17.66 11.99 -4.29
CA PRO A 315 19.02 12.39 -4.61
C PRO A 315 19.85 11.18 -5.04
N VAL A 316 20.24 11.13 -6.32
CA VAL A 316 20.95 10.00 -6.93
C VAL A 316 22.43 10.29 -7.15
N TRP A 317 22.86 11.55 -7.28
CA TRP A 317 24.31 11.86 -7.32
C TRP A 317 24.59 13.30 -6.87
N PRO A 318 25.63 13.56 -6.05
CA PRO A 318 26.45 12.60 -5.30
C PRO A 318 25.68 11.84 -4.22
N TYR A 319 26.10 10.60 -3.92
CA TYR A 319 25.47 9.76 -2.91
C TYR A 319 25.67 10.32 -1.48
N ASP A 320 24.84 9.91 -0.50
CA ASP A 320 25.04 10.36 0.88
C ASP A 320 26.37 9.87 1.45
N LEU A 321 27.05 10.77 2.16
CA LEU A 321 28.38 10.57 2.75
C LEU A 321 29.46 10.18 1.73
N SER A 322 29.22 10.35 0.43
CA SER A 322 30.17 9.92 -0.60
C SER A 322 31.43 10.79 -0.64
N ILE A 323 32.50 10.22 -1.19
CA ILE A 323 33.67 10.96 -1.63
C ILE A 323 33.55 11.18 -3.15
N VAL A 324 33.65 12.43 -3.59
CA VAL A 324 33.62 12.81 -5.01
C VAL A 324 35.04 13.13 -5.47
N GLY A 325 35.44 12.57 -6.61
CA GLY A 325 36.81 12.73 -7.15
C GLY A 325 37.03 13.96 -8.02
N ASN A 326 35.94 14.58 -8.51
CA ASN A 326 35.97 15.71 -9.44
C ASN A 326 35.76 17.05 -8.71
N PRO A 327 36.51 18.12 -9.05
CA PRO A 327 36.38 19.44 -8.40
C PRO A 327 35.07 20.18 -8.77
N THR A 328 34.35 19.69 -9.78
CA THR A 328 33.05 20.19 -10.23
C THR A 328 32.21 18.99 -10.68
N ASP A 329 30.94 18.90 -10.26
CA ASP A 329 30.03 17.85 -10.73
C ASP A 329 28.56 18.30 -10.66
N THR A 330 27.73 17.74 -11.52
CA THR A 330 26.29 18.02 -11.59
C THR A 330 25.56 17.26 -10.48
N LEU A 331 24.76 17.97 -9.67
CA LEU A 331 23.89 17.29 -8.71
C LEU A 331 22.67 16.74 -9.44
N ARG A 332 22.34 15.47 -9.22
CA ARG A 332 21.25 14.76 -9.88
C ARG A 332 20.28 14.21 -8.86
N VAL A 333 18.99 14.41 -9.13
CA VAL A 333 17.90 13.69 -8.48
C VAL A 333 17.10 12.97 -9.55
N SER A 334 16.51 11.83 -9.23
CA SER A 334 15.51 11.21 -10.11
C SER A 334 14.15 11.32 -9.46
N THR A 335 13.14 11.65 -10.25
CA THR A 335 11.77 11.33 -9.84
C THR A 335 11.58 9.82 -9.86
N ILE A 336 10.63 9.36 -9.08
CA ILE A 336 10.24 7.96 -9.05
C ILE A 336 9.50 7.56 -10.33
N ASN A 337 8.58 8.41 -10.80
CA ASN A 337 7.93 8.23 -12.09
C ASN A 337 8.68 9.02 -13.16
N PRO A 338 9.39 8.37 -14.11
CA PRO A 338 10.14 9.08 -15.13
C PRO A 338 9.26 9.85 -16.13
N LEU A 339 7.95 9.59 -16.15
CA LEU A 339 6.96 10.23 -17.02
C LEU A 339 6.08 11.26 -16.29
N GLU A 340 6.48 11.68 -15.09
CA GLU A 340 5.77 12.71 -14.34
C GLU A 340 5.66 14.02 -15.15
N SER A 341 4.57 14.76 -14.96
CA SER A 341 4.37 16.06 -15.59
C SER A 341 5.42 17.08 -15.14
N SER A 342 5.55 18.18 -15.87
CA SER A 342 6.52 19.22 -15.54
C SER A 342 6.26 19.82 -14.14
N ASN A 343 7.30 19.88 -13.32
CA ASN A 343 7.32 20.54 -12.02
C ASN A 343 8.57 21.46 -11.90
N THR A 344 8.61 22.31 -10.88
CA THR A 344 9.79 23.08 -10.49
C THR A 344 10.52 22.34 -9.37
N TYR A 345 11.84 22.22 -9.48
CA TYR A 345 12.70 21.59 -8.47
C TYR A 345 13.70 22.61 -7.96
N TYR A 346 13.88 22.65 -6.64
CA TYR A 346 14.82 23.54 -5.98
C TYR A 346 15.99 22.74 -5.44
N PHE A 347 17.21 23.24 -5.67
CA PHE A 347 18.46 22.70 -5.17
C PHE A 347 19.18 23.75 -4.35
N GLU A 348 19.79 23.32 -3.26
CA GLU A 348 20.69 24.14 -2.45
C GLU A 348 21.92 23.35 -2.06
N ILE A 349 23.07 24.00 -1.99
CA ILE A 349 24.32 23.41 -1.52
C ILE A 349 25.06 24.40 -0.61
N ASP A 350 25.58 23.88 0.49
CA ASP A 350 26.29 24.66 1.51
C ASP A 350 27.43 23.85 2.15
N THR A 351 28.30 24.48 2.94
CA THR A 351 29.34 23.82 3.75
C THR A 351 28.88 23.55 5.19
N ASN A 352 27.64 23.87 5.55
CA ASN A 352 27.04 23.51 6.84
C ASN A 352 25.62 22.97 6.66
N ILE A 353 25.16 22.13 7.59
CA ILE A 353 23.85 21.47 7.49
C ILE A 353 22.66 22.43 7.70
N GLN A 354 22.90 23.63 8.23
CA GLN A 354 21.87 24.63 8.48
C GLN A 354 21.58 25.50 7.25
N PHE A 355 22.34 25.34 6.15
CA PHE A 355 22.19 26.12 4.92
C PHE A 355 22.20 27.63 5.21
N SER A 356 23.29 28.10 5.81
CA SER A 356 23.45 29.47 6.32
C SER A 356 24.86 30.04 6.17
N SER A 357 25.80 29.28 5.58
CA SER A 357 27.17 29.76 5.41
C SER A 357 27.28 30.75 4.24
N PRO A 358 28.38 31.52 4.17
CA PRO A 358 28.67 32.38 3.01
C PRO A 358 28.74 31.64 1.66
N PHE A 359 28.98 30.31 1.69
CA PHE A 359 29.04 29.47 0.50
C PHE A 359 27.65 29.12 -0.06
N LEU A 360 26.55 29.26 0.68
CA LEU A 360 25.22 28.79 0.26
C LEU A 360 24.86 29.21 -1.17
N LYS A 361 24.71 28.22 -2.05
CA LYS A 361 24.28 28.39 -3.45
C LYS A 361 22.93 27.74 -3.69
N THR A 362 22.16 28.30 -4.63
CA THR A 362 20.84 27.78 -5.01
C THR A 362 20.70 27.66 -6.53
N GLN A 363 19.81 26.76 -6.95
CA GLN A 363 19.41 26.59 -8.34
C GLN A 363 17.96 26.10 -8.42
N SER A 364 17.17 26.66 -9.35
CA SER A 364 15.79 26.22 -9.61
C SER A 364 15.66 25.70 -11.05
N ILE A 365 15.00 24.56 -11.23
CA ILE A 365 14.93 23.84 -12.51
C ILE A 365 13.48 23.49 -12.80
N VAL A 366 12.98 23.86 -13.97
CA VAL A 366 11.69 23.38 -14.47
C VAL A 366 11.93 22.17 -15.37
N SER A 367 11.32 21.04 -15.06
CA SER A 367 11.51 19.80 -15.81
C SER A 367 10.32 18.85 -15.63
N GLY A 368 10.05 18.00 -16.63
CA GLY A 368 9.26 16.77 -16.44
C GLY A 368 10.01 15.74 -15.59
N GLY A 369 9.35 14.63 -15.31
CA GLY A 369 9.91 13.49 -14.58
C GLY A 369 11.16 12.89 -15.24
N GLY A 370 11.82 12.00 -14.49
CA GLY A 370 13.07 11.34 -14.83
C GLY A 370 14.22 11.97 -14.07
N VAL A 371 15.37 12.09 -14.72
CA VAL A 371 16.60 12.65 -14.13
C VAL A 371 16.58 14.17 -14.23
N ILE A 372 16.65 14.83 -13.08
CA ILE A 372 16.74 16.28 -12.95
C ILE A 372 18.18 16.66 -12.60
N GLU A 373 18.78 17.55 -13.40
CA GLU A 373 20.21 17.87 -13.37
C GLU A 373 20.47 19.33 -12.99
N ALA A 374 21.07 19.55 -11.83
CA ALA A 374 21.55 20.85 -11.35
C ALA A 374 23.00 21.08 -11.81
N ILE A 375 23.14 21.66 -13.00
CA ILE A 375 24.44 21.80 -13.67
C ILE A 375 25.35 22.86 -13.01
N PRO A 376 26.66 22.61 -12.90
CA PRO A 376 27.60 23.47 -12.16
C PRO A 376 27.64 24.94 -12.59
N GLU A 377 27.38 25.23 -13.86
CA GLU A 377 27.52 26.57 -14.43
C GLU A 377 26.40 27.54 -14.05
N ASN A 378 25.26 27.02 -13.56
CA ASN A 378 23.99 27.74 -13.41
C ASN A 378 23.59 28.01 -11.94
N TRP A 379 24.54 27.93 -11.01
CA TRP A 379 24.29 28.18 -9.59
C TRP A 379 24.38 29.67 -9.26
N SER A 380 23.55 30.15 -8.34
CA SER A 380 23.63 31.51 -7.79
C SER A 380 23.98 31.48 -6.30
N ASN A 381 24.84 32.40 -5.86
CA ASN A 381 25.12 32.57 -4.44
C ASN A 381 23.93 33.27 -3.76
N SER A 382 23.39 32.67 -2.70
CA SER A 382 22.14 33.12 -2.07
C SER A 382 22.22 34.50 -1.41
N ILE A 383 23.42 34.89 -0.96
CA ILE A 383 23.65 36.16 -0.26
C ILE A 383 23.82 37.30 -1.27
N SER A 384 24.63 37.07 -2.31
CA SER A 384 24.92 38.09 -3.32
C SER A 384 23.90 38.13 -4.46
N ASN A 385 23.13 37.06 -4.67
CA ASN A 385 22.25 36.84 -5.83
C ASN A 385 22.98 36.94 -7.19
N LEU A 386 24.30 36.71 -7.20
CA LEU A 386 25.11 36.68 -8.42
C LEU A 386 25.33 35.25 -8.89
N ASN A 387 25.53 35.08 -10.20
CA ASN A 387 25.94 33.79 -10.78
C ASN A 387 27.31 33.40 -10.22
N ASP A 388 27.41 32.20 -9.66
CA ASP A 388 28.58 31.70 -8.95
C ASP A 388 28.68 30.18 -9.15
N SER A 389 29.39 29.78 -10.21
CA SER A 389 29.50 28.38 -10.62
C SER A 389 30.02 27.46 -9.50
N LEU A 390 29.55 26.23 -9.48
CA LEU A 390 29.87 25.27 -8.43
C LEU A 390 31.29 24.73 -8.57
N PHE A 391 32.13 24.95 -7.55
CA PHE A 391 33.50 24.45 -7.45
C PHE A 391 33.76 23.97 -6.02
N PHE A 392 34.40 22.82 -5.88
CA PHE A 392 34.68 22.16 -4.60
C PHE A 392 36.14 22.35 -4.18
N GLU A 393 36.34 22.70 -2.91
CA GLU A 393 37.65 22.78 -2.27
C GLU A 393 38.03 21.43 -1.65
N ASP A 394 39.29 21.03 -1.83
CA ASP A 394 39.75 19.70 -1.40
C ASP A 394 39.60 19.51 0.12
N SER A 395 39.16 18.31 0.50
CA SER A 395 38.91 17.92 1.88
C SER A 395 37.77 18.67 2.59
N VAL A 396 36.95 19.46 1.88
CA VAL A 396 35.76 20.12 2.43
C VAL A 396 34.52 19.25 2.29
N VAL A 397 33.68 19.24 3.34
CA VAL A 397 32.37 18.59 3.36
C VAL A 397 31.31 19.56 2.86
N TYR A 398 30.51 19.10 1.92
CA TYR A 398 29.37 19.83 1.37
C TYR A 398 28.07 19.12 1.74
N TYR A 399 27.06 19.91 2.12
CA TYR A 399 25.68 19.48 2.33
C TYR A 399 24.86 20.02 1.19
N TRP A 400 24.07 19.16 0.56
CA TRP A 400 23.15 19.59 -0.48
C TRP A 400 21.75 19.06 -0.23
N ARG A 401 20.75 19.80 -0.69
CA ARG A 401 19.36 19.41 -0.54
C ARG A 401 18.56 19.74 -1.78
N SER A 402 17.55 18.92 -2.03
CA SER A 402 16.63 19.10 -3.14
C SER A 402 15.19 18.90 -2.71
N ARG A 403 14.25 19.58 -3.39
CA ARG A 403 12.81 19.31 -3.26
C ARG A 403 12.04 19.69 -4.53
N PRO A 404 10.92 19.02 -4.83
CA PRO A 404 9.94 19.54 -5.78
C PRO A 404 9.18 20.74 -5.18
N ASP A 405 8.55 21.53 -6.04
CA ASP A 405 7.55 22.52 -5.65
C ASP A 405 6.27 21.79 -5.22
N SER A 406 5.82 22.08 -4.01
CA SER A 406 4.70 21.39 -3.35
C SER A 406 4.14 22.24 -2.21
N SER A 407 2.89 22.00 -1.83
CA SER A 407 2.26 22.59 -0.65
C SER A 407 2.92 22.15 0.66
N VAL A 408 3.59 20.98 0.65
CA VAL A 408 4.37 20.45 1.77
C VAL A 408 5.86 20.54 1.41
N VAL A 409 6.61 21.28 2.23
CA VAL A 409 8.06 21.43 2.04
C VAL A 409 8.79 20.23 2.64
N ASP A 410 9.33 19.37 1.78
CA ASP A 410 10.10 18.18 2.16
C ASP A 410 11.48 18.20 1.50
N TRP A 411 12.49 18.66 2.22
CA TRP A 411 13.87 18.73 1.74
C TRP A 411 14.58 17.38 1.91
N LYS A 412 15.10 16.82 0.80
CA LYS A 412 15.98 15.65 0.85
C LYS A 412 17.42 16.10 0.97
N ILE A 413 18.03 15.87 2.13
CA ILE A 413 19.40 16.30 2.45
C ILE A 413 20.38 15.14 2.24
N ARG A 414 21.52 15.46 1.65
CA ARG A 414 22.70 14.59 1.46
C ARG A 414 23.96 15.36 1.79
N SER A 415 25.04 14.65 2.06
CA SER A 415 26.37 15.26 2.17
C SER A 415 27.40 14.47 1.41
N PHE A 416 28.49 15.10 1.00
CA PHE A 416 29.64 14.45 0.39
C PHE A 416 30.91 15.24 0.72
N GLN A 417 32.06 14.62 0.53
CA GLN A 417 33.37 15.27 0.65
C GLN A 417 34.08 15.25 -0.70
N TYR A 418 34.62 16.38 -1.13
CA TYR A 418 35.50 16.39 -2.31
C TYR A 418 36.91 15.98 -1.88
N ILE A 419 37.45 14.93 -2.49
CA ILE A 419 38.86 14.56 -2.34
C ILE A 419 39.40 14.23 -3.74
N SER A 420 40.42 14.97 -4.16
CA SER A 420 40.96 14.89 -5.52
C SER A 420 41.26 13.45 -5.97
N ASN A 421 40.61 13.03 -7.06
CA ASN A 421 40.77 11.70 -7.69
C ASN A 421 40.50 10.50 -6.77
N LYS A 422 39.62 10.65 -5.77
CA LYS A 422 39.19 9.54 -4.92
C LYS A 422 37.67 9.42 -4.89
N TRP A 423 37.20 8.19 -4.67
CA TRP A 423 35.79 7.86 -4.49
C TRP A 423 35.63 6.94 -3.29
N GLY A 424 34.43 6.94 -2.71
CA GLY A 424 34.09 6.11 -1.58
C GLY A 424 33.12 6.80 -0.64
N TRP A 425 33.36 6.68 0.66
CA TRP A 425 32.49 7.17 1.74
C TRP A 425 33.31 7.83 2.86
N SER A 426 32.78 8.87 3.49
CA SER A 426 33.45 9.59 4.57
C SER A 426 32.49 10.21 5.56
N GLN A 427 32.88 10.21 6.84
CA GLN A 427 32.36 11.14 7.83
C GLN A 427 33.54 11.96 8.37
N SER A 428 33.50 13.26 8.12
CA SER A 428 34.55 14.23 8.44
C SER A 428 34.02 15.51 9.09
N HIS A 429 32.71 15.58 9.35
CA HIS A 429 32.04 16.71 10.01
C HIS A 429 31.12 16.22 11.13
N ILE A 430 31.05 16.91 12.27
CA ILE A 430 30.32 16.46 13.48
C ILE A 430 28.84 16.16 13.19
N ASP A 431 28.20 16.93 12.31
CA ASP A 431 26.80 16.71 11.91
C ASP A 431 26.58 15.43 11.11
N GLN A 432 27.61 14.90 10.43
CA GLN A 432 27.52 13.58 9.79
C GLN A 432 27.51 12.47 10.84
N PHE A 433 28.31 12.61 11.91
CA PHE A 433 28.37 11.64 13.01
C PHE A 433 27.09 11.60 13.85
N LYS A 434 26.28 12.66 13.87
CA LYS A 434 24.96 12.65 14.55
C LYS A 434 24.00 11.59 14.01
N LYS A 435 24.22 11.09 12.79
CA LYS A 435 23.44 10.00 12.18
C LYS A 435 23.89 8.60 12.64
N ASN A 436 24.97 8.50 13.41
CA ASN A 436 25.50 7.22 13.91
C ASN A 436 24.72 6.72 15.11
N GLU A 437 24.84 5.43 15.40
CA GLU A 437 24.32 4.85 16.64
C GLU A 437 25.37 5.00 17.74
N PHE A 438 24.91 5.39 18.93
CA PHE A 438 25.76 5.61 20.10
C PHE A 438 25.31 4.72 21.25
N LEU A 439 26.27 4.13 21.94
CA LEU A 439 26.08 3.44 23.20
C LEU A 439 27.02 4.05 24.23
N ASN A 440 26.47 4.57 25.33
CA ASN A 440 27.21 5.22 26.42
C ASN A 440 28.09 6.42 25.99
N ILE A 441 27.82 7.01 24.82
CA ILE A 441 28.48 8.23 24.33
C ILE A 441 27.39 9.27 24.03
N GLU A 442 27.62 10.49 24.48
CA GLU A 442 26.80 11.67 24.21
C GLU A 442 27.60 12.71 23.43
N ILE A 443 26.97 13.34 22.44
CA ILE A 443 27.57 14.43 21.66
C ILE A 443 27.25 15.76 22.34
N ASP A 444 28.27 16.47 22.80
CA ASP A 444 28.17 17.88 23.17
C ASP A 444 28.25 18.74 21.91
N THR A 445 27.10 19.21 21.46
CA THR A 445 26.96 20.04 20.25
C THR A 445 27.40 21.48 20.42
N LEU A 446 27.57 21.98 21.66
CA LEU A 446 28.05 23.34 21.91
C LEU A 446 29.57 23.40 21.74
N ASN A 447 30.26 22.37 22.25
CA ASN A 447 31.73 22.29 22.22
C ASN A 447 32.26 21.40 21.10
N ASN A 448 31.38 20.69 20.37
CA ASN A 448 31.73 19.71 19.34
C ASN A 448 32.69 18.62 19.84
N ILE A 449 32.35 18.05 21.00
CA ILE A 449 33.08 16.96 21.65
C ILE A 449 32.15 15.80 21.99
N TYR A 450 32.73 14.62 22.21
CA TYR A 450 32.05 13.43 22.71
C TYR A 450 32.33 13.29 24.21
N ASN A 451 31.31 12.91 24.99
CA ASN A 451 31.43 12.59 26.41
C ASN A 451 30.88 11.19 26.66
N PHE A 452 31.38 10.47 27.68
CA PHE A 452 30.67 9.28 28.13
C PHE A 452 29.36 9.66 28.84
N SER A 453 28.35 8.82 28.70
CA SER A 453 27.07 9.01 29.40
C SER A 453 27.26 9.01 30.93
N PRO A 454 26.44 9.76 31.68
CA PRO A 454 26.58 9.84 33.12
C PRO A 454 26.16 8.54 33.83
N THR A 455 26.78 8.27 34.98
CA THR A 455 26.36 7.24 35.94
C THR A 455 25.99 7.89 37.28
N LEU A 456 24.98 7.33 37.97
CA LEU A 456 24.38 7.91 39.16
C LEU A 456 24.38 6.91 40.33
N LYS A 457 24.72 7.37 41.54
CA LYS A 457 24.50 6.62 42.78
C LYS A 457 23.83 7.50 43.84
N SER A 458 22.97 6.93 44.68
CA SER A 458 22.39 7.66 45.82
C SER A 458 23.29 7.54 47.05
N ILE A 459 23.33 8.59 47.88
CA ILE A 459 23.96 8.56 49.19
C ILE A 459 22.88 8.86 50.22
N THR A 460 22.70 7.97 51.19
CA THR A 460 21.72 8.14 52.28
C THR A 460 22.43 8.00 53.62
N CYS A 461 22.11 8.85 54.58
CA CYS A 461 22.58 8.78 55.96
C CYS A 461 21.41 8.89 56.92
N LYS A 462 21.30 7.93 57.85
CA LYS A 462 20.36 7.97 58.98
C LYS A 462 21.18 8.03 60.25
N ASN A 463 20.90 9.00 61.10
CA ASN A 463 21.68 9.24 62.30
C ASN A 463 20.77 9.49 63.50
N TYR A 464 20.79 8.58 64.47
CA TYR A 464 20.09 8.76 65.74
C TYR A 464 21.02 9.45 66.74
N ILE A 465 20.55 10.56 67.30
CA ILE A 465 21.23 11.37 68.31
C ILE A 465 20.65 11.05 69.68
N GLN A 466 21.50 10.84 70.68
CA GLN A 466 21.15 10.38 72.03
C GLN A 466 20.42 9.03 72.04
N HIS A 467 20.90 8.07 71.23
CA HIS A 467 20.37 6.72 71.15
C HIS A 467 20.89 5.79 72.26
N VAL A 468 20.12 4.75 72.57
CA VAL A 468 20.58 3.70 73.51
C VAL A 468 21.68 2.86 72.86
N ALA A 469 22.86 2.80 73.50
CA ALA A 469 23.95 1.94 73.04
C ALA A 469 23.48 0.47 72.95
N LEU A 470 23.74 -0.19 71.81
CA LEU A 470 23.34 -1.58 71.50
C LEU A 470 21.82 -1.82 71.34
N GLY A 471 21.00 -0.76 71.19
CA GLY A 471 19.56 -0.86 70.84
C GLY A 471 19.28 -0.88 69.33
N SER A 472 18.01 -0.93 68.91
CA SER A 472 17.61 -0.88 67.48
C SER A 472 18.06 0.40 66.78
N GLU A 473 18.12 1.52 67.50
CA GLU A 473 18.61 2.83 67.04
C GLU A 473 20.13 2.82 66.78
N TRP A 474 20.89 1.97 67.49
CA TRP A 474 22.33 1.80 67.27
C TRP A 474 22.59 1.20 65.89
N SER A 475 21.85 0.15 65.51
CA SER A 475 21.90 -0.41 64.15
C SER A 475 21.19 0.48 63.13
N GLY A 476 20.27 1.34 63.57
CA GLY A 476 19.58 2.32 62.73
C GLY A 476 20.41 3.56 62.39
N THR A 477 21.58 3.73 63.00
CA THR A 477 22.55 4.77 62.63
C THR A 477 23.54 4.22 61.61
N TYR A 478 23.43 4.66 60.36
CA TYR A 478 24.23 4.15 59.26
C TYR A 478 24.29 5.15 58.09
N TRP A 479 25.19 4.88 57.15
CA TRP A 479 25.14 5.50 55.83
C TRP A 479 25.30 4.44 54.74
N GLU A 480 24.74 4.70 53.58
CA GLU A 480 24.69 3.78 52.45
C GLU A 480 24.91 4.50 51.12
N VAL A 481 25.40 3.74 50.14
CA VAL A 481 25.53 4.18 48.74
C VAL A 481 24.73 3.24 47.87
N SER A 482 23.71 3.75 47.18
CA SER A 482 22.78 2.97 46.32
C SER A 482 22.17 1.75 47.01
N GLY A 483 21.81 1.87 48.29
CA GLY A 483 21.21 0.80 49.09
C GLY A 483 22.21 -0.19 49.69
N GLU A 484 23.51 -0.08 49.38
CA GLU A 484 24.56 -0.82 50.08
C GLU A 484 24.98 -0.06 51.34
N ILE A 485 24.68 -0.61 52.52
CA ILE A 485 25.11 -0.05 53.80
C ILE A 485 26.64 -0.08 53.88
N ALA A 486 27.27 1.08 53.80
CA ALA A 486 28.73 1.22 53.86
C ALA A 486 29.26 0.80 55.23
N ASP A 487 28.59 1.27 56.29
CA ASP A 487 28.70 0.71 57.63
C ASP A 487 27.61 1.28 58.56
N TYR A 488 27.39 0.60 59.69
CA TYR A 488 26.38 0.96 60.69
C TYR A 488 26.94 0.92 62.11
N GLY A 489 26.27 1.59 63.04
CA GLY A 489 26.71 1.72 64.43
C GLY A 489 27.88 2.69 64.60
N GLY A 490 28.57 2.58 65.73
CA GLY A 490 29.63 3.53 66.06
C GLY A 490 30.37 3.23 67.35
N HIS A 491 30.84 4.29 68.02
CA HIS A 491 31.68 4.18 69.22
C HIS A 491 30.86 4.32 70.51
N ILE A 492 31.36 3.81 71.64
CA ILE A 492 30.67 3.87 72.93
C ILE A 492 30.62 5.27 73.58
N ASN A 493 31.38 6.22 73.01
CA ASN A 493 31.45 7.63 73.42
C ASN A 493 31.19 8.52 72.19
N PRO A 494 30.87 9.81 72.39
CA PRO A 494 30.71 10.74 71.28
C PRO A 494 31.89 10.74 70.31
N ALA A 495 31.58 10.66 69.02
CA ALA A 495 32.57 10.63 67.94
C ALA A 495 32.02 11.29 66.68
N ILE A 496 32.90 11.60 65.73
CA ILE A 496 32.55 12.08 64.38
C ILE A 496 32.87 10.97 63.39
N MET A 497 31.89 10.63 62.57
CA MET A 497 32.00 9.60 61.53
C MET A 497 32.17 10.28 60.18
N VAL A 498 33.12 9.82 59.37
CA VAL A 498 33.40 10.36 58.04
C VAL A 498 33.31 9.25 57.00
N GLY A 499 32.43 9.39 56.02
CA GLY A 499 32.41 8.64 54.77
C GLY A 499 32.96 9.50 53.63
N VAL A 500 33.70 8.88 52.72
CA VAL A 500 34.28 9.54 51.53
C VAL A 500 33.91 8.69 50.33
N VAL A 501 33.37 9.30 49.27
CA VAL A 501 33.02 8.63 48.02
C VAL A 501 33.87 9.19 46.89
N ASP A 502 34.49 8.28 46.15
CA ASP A 502 35.30 8.58 44.98
C ASP A 502 34.42 9.10 43.83
N PRO A 503 34.75 10.23 43.20
CA PRO A 503 33.88 10.86 42.21
C PRO A 503 33.85 10.12 40.87
N ASN A 504 34.81 9.24 40.59
CA ASN A 504 34.89 8.50 39.32
C ASN A 504 34.19 7.15 39.46
N THR A 505 34.56 6.37 40.48
CA THR A 505 33.99 5.03 40.68
C THR A 505 32.66 5.03 41.45
N LEU A 506 32.34 6.14 42.12
CA LEU A 506 31.25 6.26 43.08
C LEU A 506 31.31 5.18 44.17
N ASN A 507 32.50 4.66 44.48
CA ASN A 507 32.73 3.73 45.58
C ASN A 507 33.20 4.48 46.82
N TYR A 508 32.79 4.02 48.00
CA TYR A 508 33.21 4.63 49.25
C TYR A 508 34.55 4.10 49.73
N TRP A 509 35.33 4.96 50.39
CA TRP A 509 36.60 4.58 51.00
C TRP A 509 36.39 3.66 52.19
N LYS A 510 37.31 2.69 52.33
CA LYS A 510 37.32 1.73 53.42
C LYS A 510 38.59 1.85 54.25
N THR A 511 38.52 1.50 55.54
CA THR A 511 39.70 1.55 56.43
C THR A 511 40.75 0.51 56.04
N PRO A 512 42.02 0.72 56.42
CA PRO A 512 43.07 -0.26 56.15
C PRO A 512 42.84 -1.59 56.89
N PHE A 513 43.12 -2.71 56.22
CA PHE A 513 42.91 -4.06 56.76
C PHE A 513 43.92 -5.07 56.18
N ILE A 514 44.43 -5.99 57.00
CA ILE A 514 45.25 -7.11 56.51
C ILE A 514 44.34 -8.30 56.21
N ASP A 515 44.22 -8.63 54.93
CA ASP A 515 43.49 -9.81 54.48
C ASP A 515 44.37 -11.06 54.51
N ASN A 516 44.16 -11.88 55.54
CA ASN A 516 44.85 -13.14 55.75
C ASN A 516 44.32 -14.30 54.88
N SER A 517 43.31 -14.07 54.03
CA SER A 517 42.79 -15.10 53.11
C SER A 517 43.70 -15.34 51.89
N THR A 518 44.63 -14.42 51.64
CA THR A 518 45.62 -14.48 50.55
C THR A 518 46.99 -14.95 51.06
N THR A 519 47.79 -15.61 50.21
CA THR A 519 49.16 -16.04 50.56
C THR A 519 50.15 -15.50 49.52
N PRO A 520 51.01 -14.52 49.86
CA PRO A 520 51.12 -13.83 51.16
C PRO A 520 49.90 -12.96 51.49
N PRO A 521 49.66 -12.61 52.78
CA PRO A 521 48.57 -11.70 53.17
C PRO A 521 48.66 -10.36 52.42
N SER A 522 47.54 -9.90 51.90
CA SER A 522 47.43 -8.62 51.20
C SER A 522 46.99 -7.51 52.15
N ILE A 523 47.52 -6.30 51.95
CA ILE A 523 47.12 -5.11 52.72
C ILE A 523 46.11 -4.35 51.87
N LEU A 524 44.86 -4.31 52.33
CA LEU A 524 43.78 -3.56 51.70
C LEU A 524 43.80 -2.12 52.21
N ASN A 525 43.57 -1.16 51.31
CA ASN A 525 43.50 0.28 51.57
C ASN A 525 44.70 0.86 52.37
N PRO A 526 45.97 0.53 52.08
CA PRO A 526 47.12 0.86 52.94
C PRO A 526 47.32 2.37 53.18
N ASN A 527 46.80 3.22 52.28
CA ASN A 527 46.95 4.68 52.35
C ASN A 527 45.88 5.37 53.21
N ASN A 528 44.88 4.64 53.72
CA ASN A 528 43.75 5.21 54.46
C ASN A 528 44.01 5.32 55.98
N CYS A 529 45.25 5.63 56.37
CA CYS A 529 45.65 5.95 57.74
C CYS A 529 45.62 7.46 57.95
N PHE A 530 44.50 8.00 58.43
CA PHE A 530 44.27 9.43 58.63
C PHE A 530 44.35 9.86 60.10
N GLY A 531 44.70 8.97 61.03
CA GLY A 531 44.68 9.24 62.48
C GLY A 531 43.33 8.95 63.14
N GLN A 532 42.45 8.24 62.44
CA GLN A 532 41.16 7.75 62.95
C GLN A 532 41.34 6.69 64.05
N TYR A 533 40.27 6.40 64.78
CA TYR A 533 40.25 5.34 65.79
C TYR A 533 40.10 3.93 65.20
N ASN A 534 39.39 3.76 64.09
CA ASN A 534 39.09 2.45 63.52
C ASN A 534 39.99 2.08 62.33
N GLY A 535 40.38 0.79 62.26
CA GLY A 535 41.29 0.25 61.25
C GLY A 535 42.23 -0.77 61.86
N ASP A 536 42.92 -1.54 61.02
CA ASP A 536 43.83 -2.59 61.47
C ASP A 536 45.07 -1.99 62.17
N PRO A 537 45.29 -2.30 63.46
CA PRO A 537 46.42 -1.77 64.24
C PRO A 537 47.80 -2.13 63.66
N ALA A 538 47.89 -3.20 62.87
CA ALA A 538 49.12 -3.62 62.23
C ALA A 538 49.49 -2.76 61.01
N VAL A 539 48.52 -2.04 60.43
CA VAL A 539 48.73 -1.12 59.30
C VAL A 539 48.80 0.33 59.79
N CYS A 540 47.83 0.75 60.62
CA CYS A 540 47.82 2.06 61.24
C CYS A 540 48.07 1.92 62.74
N GLY A 541 49.19 2.44 63.25
CA GLY A 541 49.43 2.44 64.70
C GLY A 541 48.32 3.19 65.46
N ASN A 542 47.95 2.70 66.66
CA ASN A 542 46.94 3.29 67.55
C ASN A 542 45.47 3.23 67.06
N THR A 543 45.13 2.34 66.14
CA THR A 543 43.73 2.07 65.73
C THR A 543 43.15 0.82 66.42
N SER A 544 41.89 0.50 66.13
CA SER A 544 41.18 -0.70 66.59
C SER A 544 40.24 -1.23 65.51
N LEU A 545 40.12 -2.55 65.41
CA LEU A 545 39.10 -3.19 64.56
C LEU A 545 37.69 -3.11 65.17
N ILE A 546 37.50 -2.50 66.34
CA ILE A 546 36.19 -2.31 67.01
C ILE A 546 35.34 -3.60 67.11
N GLY A 547 36.00 -4.76 67.18
CA GLY A 547 35.33 -6.08 67.25
C GLY A 547 34.86 -6.64 65.90
N ARG A 548 35.20 -6.00 64.77
CA ARG A 548 34.85 -6.42 63.41
C ARG A 548 36.12 -6.74 62.62
N ALA A 549 36.33 -8.01 62.28
CA ALA A 549 37.50 -8.47 61.53
C ALA A 549 37.35 -8.22 60.01
N ARG A 550 37.13 -6.95 59.63
CA ARG A 550 37.03 -6.49 58.24
C ARG A 550 37.39 -5.01 58.13
N GLU A 551 37.55 -4.54 56.91
CA GLU A 551 37.56 -3.10 56.59
C GLU A 551 36.21 -2.43 56.87
N HIS A 552 36.24 -1.16 57.27
CA HIS A 552 35.07 -0.35 57.60
C HIS A 552 34.82 0.74 56.57
N GLY A 553 33.57 0.97 56.18
CA GLY A 553 33.13 2.03 55.27
C GLY A 553 32.96 3.41 55.90
N TYR A 554 33.53 3.68 57.07
CA TYR A 554 33.65 5.05 57.62
C TYR A 554 34.91 5.18 58.47
N PHE A 555 35.31 6.41 58.76
CA PHE A 555 36.42 6.75 59.66
C PHE A 555 35.88 7.39 60.95
N ILE A 556 36.25 6.84 62.11
CA ILE A 556 35.79 7.30 63.44
C ILE A 556 36.83 8.23 64.06
N PHE A 557 36.44 9.43 64.46
CA PHE A 557 37.28 10.34 65.26
C PHE A 557 36.61 10.63 66.60
N LYS A 558 37.25 10.27 67.71
CA LYS A 558 36.67 10.42 69.05
C LYS A 558 36.65 11.88 69.48
N ASN A 559 35.51 12.32 70.00
CA ASN A 559 35.32 13.72 70.38
C ASN A 559 36.09 14.15 71.64
N ASN A 560 36.67 13.19 72.38
CA ASN A 560 37.51 13.46 73.55
C ASN A 560 39.01 13.31 73.30
N SER A 561 39.42 13.10 72.05
CA SER A 561 40.83 12.91 71.70
C SER A 561 41.30 14.09 70.84
N PRO A 562 41.99 15.10 71.42
CA PRO A 562 42.48 16.25 70.68
C PRO A 562 43.31 15.87 69.45
N SER A 563 44.19 14.87 69.57
CA SER A 563 45.01 14.39 68.45
C SER A 563 44.19 13.81 67.29
N GLN A 564 43.05 13.17 67.57
CA GLN A 564 42.17 12.66 66.52
C GLN A 564 41.36 13.78 65.86
N LEU A 565 40.94 14.80 66.62
CA LEU A 565 40.24 15.96 66.06
C LEU A 565 41.15 16.82 65.18
N ASP A 566 42.43 16.97 65.57
CA ASP A 566 43.45 17.59 64.70
C ASP A 566 43.67 16.78 63.42
N SER A 567 43.68 15.44 63.55
CA SER A 567 43.82 14.54 62.42
C SER A 567 42.60 14.60 61.48
N LEU A 568 41.39 14.75 62.02
CA LEU A 568 40.17 15.01 61.25
C LEU A 568 40.27 16.35 60.49
N ALA A 569 40.70 17.43 61.15
CA ALA A 569 40.89 18.71 60.48
C ALA A 569 41.90 18.60 59.32
N SER A 570 42.99 17.85 59.53
CA SER A 570 43.97 17.53 58.48
C SER A 570 43.38 16.67 57.37
N MET A 571 42.53 15.69 57.68
CA MET A 571 41.87 14.82 56.69
C MET A 571 41.00 15.64 55.75
N LEU A 572 40.10 16.44 56.33
CA LEU A 572 39.16 17.29 55.60
C LEU A 572 39.88 18.37 54.78
N SER A 573 40.97 18.94 55.29
CA SER A 573 41.68 20.03 54.61
C SER A 573 42.67 19.54 53.55
N THR A 574 43.45 18.48 53.84
CA THR A 574 44.65 18.14 53.04
C THR A 574 44.72 16.72 52.50
N LYS A 575 43.93 15.76 53.02
CA LYS A 575 44.07 14.34 52.64
C LYS A 575 43.02 13.87 51.65
N ILE A 576 41.79 14.34 51.78
CA ILE A 576 40.74 14.09 50.77
C ILE A 576 41.01 15.03 49.58
N PRO A 577 41.11 14.54 48.32
CA PRO A 577 41.28 15.43 47.16
C PRO A 577 40.01 16.24 46.85
N ASP A 578 40.16 17.34 46.12
CA ASP A 578 39.01 18.07 45.58
C ASP A 578 38.26 17.19 44.58
N GLY A 579 36.94 17.38 44.47
CA GLY A 579 36.03 16.57 43.67
C GLY A 579 35.39 15.39 44.41
N TYR A 580 35.99 14.90 45.49
CA TYR A 580 35.43 13.79 46.28
C TYR A 580 34.18 14.22 47.06
N TYR A 581 33.20 13.32 47.18
CA TYR A 581 32.02 13.55 48.01
C TYR A 581 32.30 13.10 49.44
N ILE A 582 31.91 13.90 50.42
CA ILE A 582 32.14 13.67 51.84
C ILE A 582 30.80 13.67 52.55
N ILE A 583 30.54 12.64 53.36
CA ILE A 583 29.44 12.58 54.32
C ILE A 583 30.01 12.51 55.73
N ILE A 584 29.60 13.40 56.61
CA ILE A 584 30.10 13.48 57.98
C ILE A 584 28.90 13.53 58.92
N TYR A 585 28.91 12.73 59.98
CA TYR A 585 27.82 12.77 60.94
C TYR A 585 28.33 12.55 62.36
N SER A 586 27.67 13.20 63.32
CA SER A 586 27.99 13.03 64.75
C SER A 586 27.39 11.74 65.28
N TYR A 587 28.15 10.97 66.05
CA TYR A 587 27.66 9.79 66.74
C TYR A 587 27.58 10.07 68.24
N ILE A 588 26.38 10.23 68.79
CA ILE A 588 26.19 10.71 70.17
C ILE A 588 25.26 9.75 70.93
N PRO A 589 25.78 8.85 71.78
CA PRO A 589 24.95 7.93 72.57
C PRO A 589 24.25 8.62 73.77
N ASN A 590 23.15 8.04 74.26
CA ASN A 590 22.33 8.57 75.36
C ASN A 590 23.01 8.60 76.75
N ASN A 591 24.13 7.89 76.90
CA ASN A 591 24.96 7.93 78.11
C ASN A 591 25.88 9.16 78.13
N PHE A 592 25.84 10.00 77.10
CA PHE A 592 26.51 11.29 77.06
C PHE A 592 26.10 12.16 78.27
N GLY A 593 27.06 12.38 79.18
CA GLY A 593 26.88 13.15 80.41
C GLY A 593 26.36 12.38 81.64
N GLY A 594 26.08 11.09 81.54
CA GLY A 594 25.45 10.29 82.61
C GLY A 594 26.42 9.61 83.61
N THR A 595 27.73 9.68 83.40
CA THR A 595 28.73 9.12 84.31
C THR A 595 29.80 10.16 84.64
N LEU A 596 30.38 10.08 85.84
CA LEU A 596 31.44 10.98 86.38
C LEU A 596 32.73 11.10 85.52
N LEU A 597 32.72 10.63 84.28
CA LEU A 597 33.87 10.56 83.37
C LEU A 597 33.75 11.49 82.15
N TYR A 598 32.60 12.14 81.90
CA TYR A 598 32.44 13.10 80.80
C TYR A 598 31.59 14.30 81.22
N ASN A 599 32.24 15.44 81.43
CA ASN A 599 31.61 16.69 81.88
C ASN A 599 31.98 17.90 80.98
N SER A 600 32.41 17.65 79.73
CA SER A 600 32.85 18.70 78.80
C SER A 600 31.89 18.83 77.61
N PRO A 601 31.52 20.06 77.18
CA PRO A 601 30.77 20.29 75.95
C PRO A 601 31.47 19.68 74.72
N LEU A 602 30.69 19.17 73.75
CA LEU A 602 31.22 18.51 72.55
C LEU A 602 32.11 19.44 71.74
N TYR A 603 31.63 20.65 71.45
CA TYR A 603 32.35 21.62 70.62
C TYR A 603 33.51 22.31 71.36
N ALA A 604 33.51 22.29 72.69
CA ALA A 604 34.61 22.86 73.48
C ALA A 604 35.93 22.10 73.29
N ASN A 605 35.87 20.82 72.90
CA ASN A 605 37.05 20.00 72.63
C ASN A 605 37.56 20.15 71.19
N TRP A 606 36.82 20.85 70.32
CA TRP A 606 37.22 21.01 68.92
C TRP A 606 38.34 22.05 68.79
N PRO A 607 39.45 21.72 68.11
CA PRO A 607 40.49 22.69 67.82
C PRO A 607 40.01 23.70 66.77
N THR A 608 40.52 24.94 66.80
CA THR A 608 40.05 26.04 65.94
C THR A 608 40.18 25.71 64.44
N ASN A 609 41.22 24.98 64.05
CA ASN A 609 41.43 24.49 62.68
C ASN A 609 40.31 23.56 62.19
N LEU A 610 39.64 22.80 63.06
CA LEU A 610 38.53 21.93 62.68
C LEU A 610 37.29 22.74 62.28
N PHE A 611 36.97 23.81 63.02
CA PHE A 611 35.91 24.74 62.62
C PHE A 611 36.20 25.36 61.25
N SER A 612 37.43 25.82 61.03
CA SER A 612 37.85 26.36 59.74
C SER A 612 37.78 25.31 58.61
N ALA A 613 38.10 24.05 58.89
CA ALA A 613 38.00 22.98 57.90
C ALA A 613 36.55 22.76 57.43
N PHE A 614 35.59 22.72 58.36
CA PHE A 614 34.17 22.63 58.01
C PHE A 614 33.65 23.88 57.27
N GLN A 615 34.05 25.08 57.72
CA GLN A 615 33.67 26.34 57.06
C GLN A 615 34.19 26.44 55.63
N ASN A 616 35.42 25.98 55.37
CA ASN A 616 36.00 25.93 54.02
C ASN A 616 35.28 24.93 53.11
N LEU A 617 34.60 23.93 53.67
CA LEU A 617 33.74 23.00 52.94
C LEU A 617 32.31 23.54 52.71
N GLY A 618 32.01 24.76 53.18
CA GLY A 618 30.70 25.41 53.03
C GLY A 618 29.78 25.31 54.25
N ALA A 619 30.19 24.64 55.33
CA ALA A 619 29.36 24.53 56.52
C ALA A 619 29.18 25.89 57.22
N THR A 620 27.95 26.18 57.65
CA THR A 620 27.61 27.48 58.26
C THR A 620 27.25 27.37 59.75
N GLY A 621 26.87 26.18 60.22
CA GLY A 621 26.51 25.95 61.63
C GLY A 621 27.68 25.66 62.56
N PHE A 622 28.92 25.53 62.06
CA PHE A 622 30.12 25.39 62.90
C PHE A 622 30.83 26.73 63.06
N THR A 623 30.58 27.43 64.16
CA THR A 623 31.00 28.82 64.35
C THR A 623 32.17 28.98 65.32
N ASN A 624 32.11 28.37 66.50
CA ASN A 624 33.17 28.43 67.53
C ASN A 624 32.98 27.39 68.64
N SER A 625 33.97 27.26 69.53
CA SER A 625 34.00 26.29 70.63
C SER A 625 32.95 26.52 71.74
N ASN A 626 32.29 27.67 71.77
CA ASN A 626 31.27 28.01 72.77
C ASN A 626 29.84 27.85 72.24
N GLN A 627 29.67 27.32 71.03
CA GLN A 627 28.33 27.08 70.47
C GLN A 627 27.61 25.95 71.23
N PRO A 628 26.27 25.97 71.26
CA PRO A 628 25.51 24.89 71.89
C PRO A 628 25.80 23.53 71.26
N ASP A 629 25.88 22.48 72.08
CA ASP A 629 26.04 21.12 71.58
C ASP A 629 24.78 20.65 70.87
N ASP A 630 24.94 19.90 69.79
CA ASP A 630 23.88 19.27 69.00
C ASP A 630 24.48 18.09 68.21
N GLY A 631 23.61 17.33 67.55
CA GLY A 631 23.98 16.34 66.54
C GLY A 631 23.85 16.89 65.13
N PHE A 632 24.60 16.33 64.18
CA PHE A 632 24.59 16.77 62.79
C PHE A 632 24.81 15.65 61.77
N ILE A 633 24.37 15.93 60.54
CA ILE A 633 24.80 15.32 59.28
C ILE A 633 25.27 16.47 58.37
N PHE A 634 26.43 16.32 57.76
CA PHE A 634 27.02 17.27 56.83
C PHE A 634 27.47 16.55 55.56
N PHE A 635 27.07 17.05 54.40
CA PHE A 635 27.45 16.51 53.11
C PHE A 635 28.03 17.60 52.21
N CYS A 636 29.07 17.31 51.42
CA CYS A 636 29.54 18.22 50.37
C CYS A 636 30.35 17.46 49.31
N LYS A 637 30.52 18.06 48.14
CA LYS A 637 31.61 17.76 47.19
C LYS A 637 32.79 18.69 47.53
N LYS A 638 33.91 18.12 47.94
CA LYS A 638 35.09 18.90 48.32
C LYS A 638 35.57 19.76 47.15
N GLY A 639 35.91 21.03 47.43
CA GLY A 639 36.29 22.00 46.40
C GLY A 639 35.11 22.74 45.77
N ASP A 640 33.87 22.31 46.02
CA ASP A 640 32.65 23.01 45.59
C ASP A 640 31.71 23.28 46.78
N PRO A 641 31.90 24.42 47.49
CA PRO A 641 31.09 24.78 48.64
C PRO A 641 29.59 24.94 48.33
N SER A 642 29.19 25.10 47.06
CA SER A 642 27.77 25.23 46.69
C SER A 642 26.97 23.94 46.90
N THR A 643 27.66 22.81 47.01
CA THR A 643 27.07 21.48 47.22
C THR A 643 26.86 21.14 48.70
N SER A 644 27.24 22.02 49.62
CA SER A 644 27.21 21.72 51.05
C SER A 644 25.77 21.66 51.59
N VAL A 645 25.44 20.59 52.31
CA VAL A 645 24.17 20.43 53.02
C VAL A 645 24.45 20.11 54.48
N GLU A 646 23.76 20.80 55.38
CA GLU A 646 23.93 20.67 56.82
C GLU A 646 22.56 20.42 57.47
N ILE A 647 22.41 19.30 58.18
CA ILE A 647 21.22 18.92 58.94
C ILE A 647 21.64 18.80 60.40
N ARG A 648 20.95 19.49 61.30
CA ARG A 648 21.29 19.53 62.73
C ARG A 648 20.09 19.13 63.59
N SER A 649 20.35 18.56 64.75
CA SER A 649 19.35 18.30 65.77
C SER A 649 19.04 19.56 66.58
N ASP A 650 18.04 19.49 67.45
CA ASP A 650 17.92 20.47 68.52
C ASP A 650 19.14 20.42 69.44
N THR A 651 19.40 21.51 70.18
CA THR A 651 20.47 21.57 71.17
C THR A 651 20.32 20.46 72.20
N ILE A 652 21.40 19.71 72.42
CA ILE A 652 21.48 18.63 73.39
C ILE A 652 22.15 19.09 74.67
N ALA A 653 21.74 18.50 75.80
CA ALA A 653 22.33 18.72 77.11
C ALA A 653 22.76 17.40 77.75
N PRO A 654 23.74 17.40 78.66
CA PRO A 654 24.10 16.23 79.47
C PRO A 654 22.87 15.69 80.23
N GLY A 655 22.50 14.42 80.02
CA GLY A 655 21.35 13.78 80.67
C GLY A 655 20.46 12.98 79.72
N PHE A 656 19.42 12.34 80.27
CA PHE A 656 18.50 11.51 79.50
C PHE A 656 17.48 12.38 78.76
N VAL A 657 17.69 12.58 77.46
CA VAL A 657 16.80 13.33 76.56
C VAL A 657 16.29 12.35 75.48
N PRO A 658 15.07 12.52 74.93
CA PRO A 658 14.58 11.65 73.86
C PRO A 658 15.52 11.62 72.64
N SER A 659 15.70 10.43 72.08
CA SER A 659 16.45 10.19 70.83
C SER A 659 15.84 10.99 69.67
N GLN A 660 16.70 11.60 68.84
CA GLN A 660 16.31 12.37 67.66
C GLN A 660 16.88 11.70 66.40
N LEU A 661 16.08 11.55 65.35
CA LEU A 661 16.52 11.00 64.07
C LEU A 661 16.80 12.14 63.08
N LEU A 662 18.02 12.17 62.55
CA LEU A 662 18.39 12.97 61.39
C LEU A 662 18.48 12.08 60.15
N GLU A 663 17.90 12.50 59.04
CA GLU A 663 17.96 11.78 57.76
C GLU A 663 18.45 12.70 56.65
N PHE A 664 19.34 12.18 55.82
CA PHE A 664 19.86 12.84 54.63
C PHE A 664 19.82 11.86 53.45
N SER A 665 19.41 12.33 52.28
CA SER A 665 19.55 11.57 51.03
C SER A 665 19.83 12.52 49.87
N THR A 666 20.77 12.14 48.98
CA THR A 666 21.14 12.89 47.78
C THR A 666 21.58 11.94 46.66
N THR A 667 21.69 12.44 45.43
CA THR A 667 22.26 11.69 44.29
C THR A 667 23.58 12.33 43.87
N VAL A 668 24.59 11.50 43.64
CA VAL A 668 25.90 11.89 43.13
C VAL A 668 26.11 11.35 41.72
N THR A 669 26.82 12.11 40.90
CA THR A 669 27.05 11.81 39.48
C THR A 669 28.52 11.53 39.19
N SER A 670 28.75 10.66 38.21
CA SER A 670 30.03 10.42 37.52
C SER A 670 29.77 10.14 36.03
N SER A 671 30.76 9.64 35.30
CA SER A 671 30.65 9.19 33.91
C SER A 671 30.95 7.70 33.78
N LEU A 672 30.46 7.07 32.73
CA LEU A 672 30.89 5.72 32.37
C LEU A 672 32.35 5.74 31.87
N GLU A 673 33.00 4.58 31.92
CA GLU A 673 34.42 4.41 31.53
C GLU A 673 34.60 3.95 30.08
N SER A 674 33.51 3.56 29.39
CA SER A 674 33.55 3.08 28.02
C SER A 674 32.25 3.31 27.26
N GLY A 675 32.37 3.35 25.95
CA GLY A 675 31.27 3.56 25.03
C GLY A 675 31.64 3.22 23.59
N LYS A 676 30.63 3.29 22.72
CA LYS A 676 30.71 2.82 21.35
C LYS A 676 29.94 3.71 20.39
N MET A 677 30.48 3.85 19.18
CA MET A 677 29.86 4.53 18.05
C MET A 677 29.83 3.59 16.85
N ILE A 678 28.68 3.45 16.19
CA ILE A 678 28.50 2.60 15.01
C ILE A 678 28.09 3.47 13.82
N SER A 679 28.81 3.37 12.71
CA SER A 679 28.48 4.10 11.49
C SER A 679 27.19 3.58 10.85
N GLY A 680 26.61 4.41 9.95
CA GLY A 680 25.73 3.89 8.91
C GLY A 680 26.44 2.86 8.00
N ILE A 681 25.68 2.22 7.11
CA ILE A 681 26.25 1.26 6.16
C ILE A 681 27.04 2.01 5.08
N VAL A 682 28.23 1.49 4.78
CA VAL A 682 29.15 1.96 3.75
C VAL A 682 28.99 1.06 2.51
N GLY A 683 28.90 1.66 1.32
CA GLY A 683 28.70 0.94 0.06
C GLY A 683 27.37 1.29 -0.62
N PRO A 684 26.95 0.51 -1.63
CA PRO A 684 27.59 -0.69 -2.14
C PRO A 684 28.92 -0.40 -2.86
N SER A 685 29.83 -1.37 -2.82
CA SER A 685 31.15 -1.31 -3.44
C SER A 685 31.34 -2.46 -4.43
N ASN A 686 31.97 -2.15 -5.57
CA ASN A 686 32.52 -3.16 -6.47
C ASN A 686 33.89 -3.65 -5.95
N ASN A 687 34.76 -2.74 -5.51
CA ASN A 687 36.10 -3.05 -5.02
C ASN A 687 36.52 -2.13 -3.86
N TRP A 688 36.77 -2.72 -2.68
CA TRP A 688 37.27 -1.99 -1.51
C TRP A 688 38.74 -1.61 -1.65
N LYS A 689 39.12 -0.39 -1.22
CA LYS A 689 40.50 0.12 -1.30
C LYS A 689 41.14 0.33 0.06
N ASN A 690 40.88 1.43 0.75
CA ASN A 690 41.60 1.79 1.99
C ASN A 690 40.66 2.42 3.02
N ILE A 691 40.98 2.25 4.30
CA ILE A 691 40.34 2.97 5.42
C ILE A 691 41.35 3.95 6.00
N TYR A 692 40.93 5.18 6.24
CA TYR A 692 41.71 6.19 6.96
C TYR A 692 40.92 6.69 8.15
N TRP A 693 41.60 7.00 9.25
CA TRP A 693 40.97 7.60 10.41
C TRP A 693 41.89 8.58 11.11
N LYS A 694 41.27 9.50 11.85
CA LYS A 694 41.96 10.50 12.66
C LYS A 694 41.16 10.76 13.93
N GLN A 695 41.86 10.81 15.05
CA GLN A 695 41.29 11.14 16.36
C GLN A 695 42.22 12.05 17.17
N ARG A 696 41.72 12.56 18.29
CA ARG A 696 42.49 13.29 19.31
C ARG A 696 42.00 12.94 20.72
N ALA A 697 42.86 13.02 21.71
CA ALA A 697 42.48 12.96 23.12
C ALA A 697 42.12 14.36 23.66
N LEU A 698 41.34 14.42 24.74
CA LEU A 698 41.11 15.68 25.49
C LEU A 698 42.20 15.95 26.53
N GLU A 699 42.98 14.93 26.89
CA GLU A 699 44.00 14.95 27.93
C GLU A 699 45.41 14.61 27.42
N ASN A 700 46.44 14.96 28.21
CA ASN A 700 47.84 14.70 27.88
C ASN A 700 48.69 14.45 29.16
N PRO A 701 49.30 13.26 29.34
CA PRO A 701 49.21 12.08 28.46
C PRO A 701 47.80 11.50 28.45
N SER A 702 47.42 10.89 27.33
CA SER A 702 46.11 10.24 27.15
C SER A 702 46.10 8.86 27.78
N ALA A 703 45.06 8.58 28.57
CA ALA A 703 44.62 7.25 28.98
C ALA A 703 43.56 6.67 28.03
N ASP A 704 42.96 7.48 27.14
CA ASP A 704 42.04 7.00 26.09
C ASP A 704 42.61 5.82 25.29
N SER A 705 41.83 4.74 25.20
CA SER A 705 42.05 3.62 24.29
C SER A 705 40.87 3.53 23.32
N THR A 706 41.15 3.56 22.02
CA THR A 706 40.12 3.47 20.98
C THR A 706 40.42 2.29 20.04
N ARG A 707 39.38 1.57 19.63
CA ARG A 707 39.46 0.36 18.80
C ARG A 707 38.46 0.45 17.66
N LEU A 708 38.90 0.11 16.45
CA LEU A 708 38.02 0.01 15.28
C LEU A 708 37.76 -1.44 14.94
N LYS A 709 36.47 -1.72 14.79
CA LYS A 709 35.96 -2.93 14.19
C LYS A 709 35.33 -2.60 12.84
N VAL A 710 35.59 -3.46 11.86
CA VAL A 710 34.97 -3.38 10.53
C VAL A 710 34.22 -4.66 10.26
N TYR A 711 32.94 -4.52 9.97
CA TYR A 711 32.07 -5.63 9.65
C TYR A 711 31.72 -5.64 8.17
N GLY A 712 31.74 -6.81 7.54
CA GLY A 712 31.25 -7.05 6.19
C GLY A 712 29.80 -7.54 6.19
N LEU A 713 29.04 -7.09 5.19
CA LEU A 713 27.67 -7.52 4.94
C LEU A 713 27.46 -7.80 3.45
N ASN A 714 26.72 -8.88 3.16
CA ASN A 714 26.42 -9.30 1.78
C ASN A 714 25.25 -8.50 1.17
N SER A 715 24.28 -8.09 2.00
CA SER A 715 23.15 -7.25 1.59
C SER A 715 22.76 -6.26 2.69
N LEU A 716 22.06 -5.19 2.32
CA LEU A 716 21.47 -4.23 3.27
C LEU A 716 20.44 -4.85 4.22
N SER A 717 19.76 -5.91 3.78
CA SER A 717 18.75 -6.64 4.57
C SER A 717 19.33 -7.73 5.48
N SER A 718 20.63 -8.01 5.37
CA SER A 718 21.30 -9.04 6.18
C SER A 718 21.49 -8.56 7.61
N ASN A 719 20.90 -9.28 8.56
CA ASN A 719 21.20 -9.11 9.99
C ASN A 719 22.55 -9.75 10.39
N LEU A 720 23.13 -10.59 9.52
CA LEU A 720 24.42 -11.22 9.75
C LEU A 720 25.55 -10.26 9.37
N LYS A 721 26.40 -9.94 10.35
CA LYS A 721 27.59 -9.09 10.21
C LYS A 721 28.82 -9.94 10.51
N THR A 722 29.79 -9.96 9.59
CA THR A 722 31.04 -10.70 9.78
C THR A 722 32.15 -9.73 10.15
N LEU A 723 32.79 -9.93 11.31
CA LEU A 723 33.94 -9.11 11.72
C LEU A 723 35.14 -9.43 10.81
N ILE A 724 35.61 -8.42 10.07
CA ILE A 724 36.73 -8.53 9.13
C ILE A 724 38.01 -7.99 9.77
N ILE A 725 37.92 -6.82 10.42
CA ILE A 725 39.07 -6.13 11.00
C ILE A 725 38.75 -5.78 12.44
N ASP A 726 39.72 -5.94 13.32
CA ASP A 726 39.63 -5.56 14.72
C ASP A 726 41.01 -5.06 15.20
N THR A 727 41.18 -3.74 15.29
CA THR A 727 42.50 -3.12 15.55
C THR A 727 42.38 -1.89 16.45
N ASN A 728 43.44 -1.58 17.19
CA ASN A 728 43.49 -0.36 18.00
C ASN A 728 43.77 0.87 17.10
N PHE A 729 43.07 1.96 17.39
CA PHE A 729 43.26 3.25 16.76
C PHE A 729 44.46 3.99 17.34
N THR A 730 45.32 4.47 16.46
CA THR A 730 46.27 5.53 16.77
C THR A 730 45.65 6.90 16.43
N ASN A 731 46.29 8.00 16.86
CA ASN A 731 45.81 9.36 16.59
C ASN A 731 45.60 9.66 15.10
N LYS A 732 46.40 9.05 14.23
CA LYS A 732 46.25 9.13 12.78
C LYS A 732 46.83 7.86 12.18
N ASP A 733 46.00 7.11 11.48
CA ASP A 733 46.42 5.88 10.83
C ASP A 733 45.64 5.60 9.54
N SER A 734 46.03 4.51 8.88
CA SER A 734 45.31 3.96 7.75
C SER A 734 45.50 2.45 7.61
N ILE A 735 44.44 1.75 7.25
CA ILE A 735 44.54 0.38 6.73
C ILE A 735 44.60 0.48 5.21
N THR A 736 45.78 0.20 4.66
CA THR A 736 45.99 0.15 3.22
C THR A 736 45.65 -1.23 2.67
N ASN A 737 45.00 -1.28 1.51
CA ASN A 737 44.67 -2.49 0.76
C ASN A 737 43.67 -3.45 1.43
N LEU A 738 42.39 -3.06 1.37
CA LEU A 738 41.23 -3.88 1.72
C LEU A 738 40.85 -4.91 0.63
N GLN A 739 41.66 -5.11 -0.42
CA GLN A 739 41.33 -6.04 -1.50
C GLN A 739 41.33 -7.52 -1.06
N SER A 740 41.84 -7.82 0.13
CA SER A 740 41.74 -9.16 0.72
C SER A 740 40.38 -9.45 1.37
N ILE A 741 39.48 -8.47 1.43
CA ILE A 741 38.10 -8.69 1.87
C ILE A 741 37.39 -9.56 0.83
N ASP A 742 36.59 -10.53 1.31
CA ASP A 742 35.76 -11.37 0.47
C ASP A 742 34.89 -10.51 -0.46
N SER A 743 34.94 -10.79 -1.76
CA SER A 743 34.22 -10.03 -2.79
C SER A 743 32.69 -10.12 -2.66
N SER A 744 32.16 -11.06 -1.87
CA SER A 744 30.73 -11.14 -1.54
C SER A 744 30.24 -10.05 -0.59
N PHE A 745 31.14 -9.39 0.15
CA PHE A 745 30.79 -8.26 1.01
C PHE A 745 30.70 -6.96 0.21
N HIS A 746 29.53 -6.67 -0.33
CA HIS A 746 29.27 -5.40 -1.03
C HIS A 746 29.11 -4.21 -0.10
N TYR A 747 28.94 -4.45 1.21
CA TYR A 747 28.73 -3.41 2.20
C TYR A 747 29.66 -3.58 3.42
N LEU A 748 30.06 -2.46 4.03
CA LEU A 748 30.80 -2.45 5.30
C LEU A 748 30.03 -1.65 6.37
N GLN A 749 30.32 -1.93 7.63
CA GLN A 749 29.93 -1.07 8.75
C GLN A 749 31.12 -0.88 9.69
N LEU A 750 31.37 0.36 10.10
CA LEU A 750 32.45 0.72 11.00
C LEU A 750 31.93 0.87 12.43
N GLU A 751 32.74 0.45 13.38
CA GLU A 751 32.43 0.53 14.80
C GLU A 751 33.66 1.00 15.56
N MET A 752 33.51 2.08 16.31
CA MET A 752 34.51 2.60 17.23
C MET A 752 34.11 2.23 18.66
N GLU A 753 34.97 1.51 19.36
CA GLU A 753 34.89 1.30 20.81
C GLU A 753 35.94 2.15 21.49
N THR A 754 35.57 2.90 22.53
CA THR A 754 36.50 3.75 23.27
C THR A 754 36.32 3.58 24.76
N SER A 755 37.42 3.64 25.51
CA SER A 755 37.45 3.53 26.96
C SER A 755 38.54 4.41 27.57
N ASP A 756 38.29 4.93 28.77
CA ASP A 756 39.25 5.66 29.60
C ASP A 756 38.91 5.37 31.07
N ASP A 757 39.89 4.86 31.83
CA ASP A 757 39.77 4.50 33.25
C ASP A 757 40.34 5.58 34.19
N SER A 758 40.82 6.70 33.67
CA SER A 758 41.44 7.79 34.42
C SER A 758 40.57 9.04 34.50
N LEU A 759 40.37 9.76 33.40
CA LEU A 759 39.59 11.01 33.37
C LEU A 759 38.18 10.84 32.79
N LEU A 760 37.82 9.61 32.41
CA LEU A 760 36.52 9.23 31.87
C LEU A 760 36.16 10.06 30.62
N THR A 761 37.12 10.27 29.72
CA THR A 761 36.91 10.94 28.43
C THR A 761 36.97 9.95 27.26
N PRO A 762 36.04 10.01 26.29
CA PRO A 762 36.13 9.19 25.09
C PRO A 762 37.13 9.77 24.09
N GLY A 763 37.74 8.91 23.27
CA GLY A 763 38.55 9.32 22.13
C GLY A 763 37.73 10.16 21.14
N GLN A 764 38.26 11.34 20.76
CA GLN A 764 37.53 12.29 19.92
C GLN A 764 37.83 12.01 18.44
N ILE A 765 36.96 11.25 17.78
CA ILE A 765 37.07 11.01 16.34
C ILE A 765 36.88 12.32 15.55
N ILE A 766 37.78 12.56 14.61
CA ILE A 766 37.75 13.72 13.71
C ILE A 766 37.21 13.28 12.35
N ASN A 767 37.72 12.17 11.83
CA ASN A 767 37.20 11.57 10.62
C ASN A 767 37.47 10.06 10.55
N TRP A 768 36.62 9.39 9.79
CA TRP A 768 36.92 8.09 9.20
C TRP A 768 36.39 8.07 7.76
N LEU A 769 37.15 7.45 6.87
CA LEU A 769 36.76 7.39 5.46
C LEU A 769 37.22 6.09 4.84
N VAL A 770 36.40 5.57 3.95
CA VAL A 770 36.61 4.33 3.20
C VAL A 770 36.65 4.68 1.74
N THR A 771 37.75 4.37 1.06
CA THR A 771 37.86 4.51 -0.40
C THR A 771 37.50 3.20 -1.07
N TYR A 772 36.74 3.27 -2.16
CA TYR A 772 36.31 2.11 -2.95
C TYR A 772 35.87 2.53 -4.36
N ASP A 773 35.58 1.55 -5.22
CA ASP A 773 34.90 1.76 -6.50
C ASP A 773 33.39 1.59 -6.31
N PRO A 774 32.59 2.68 -6.29
CA PRO A 774 31.14 2.58 -6.17
C PRO A 774 30.53 1.84 -7.35
N LEU A 775 29.32 1.31 -7.14
CA LEU A 775 28.56 0.75 -8.24
C LEU A 775 28.08 1.86 -9.19
N PRO A 776 27.98 1.56 -10.50
CA PRO A 776 27.35 2.47 -11.45
C PRO A 776 25.84 2.59 -11.18
N ASP A 777 25.20 3.53 -11.86
CA ASP A 777 23.79 3.84 -11.68
C ASP A 777 23.19 4.28 -13.00
N LEU A 778 22.11 3.64 -13.45
CA LEU A 778 21.37 4.05 -14.64
C LEU A 778 20.00 4.60 -14.28
N ALA A 779 19.39 5.28 -15.23
CA ALA A 779 18.00 5.71 -15.13
C ALA A 779 17.35 5.71 -16.50
N ILE A 780 16.07 5.36 -16.56
CA ILE A 780 15.24 5.70 -17.71
C ILE A 780 15.00 7.21 -17.71
N ASN A 781 15.38 7.88 -18.80
CA ASN A 781 15.29 9.34 -18.91
C ASN A 781 14.50 9.80 -20.15
N PRO A 782 13.16 9.81 -20.09
CA PRO A 782 12.29 10.20 -21.21
C PRO A 782 12.55 11.62 -21.74
N LYS A 783 13.13 12.51 -20.93
CA LYS A 783 13.51 13.87 -21.34
C LYS A 783 14.55 13.89 -22.45
N LYS A 784 15.45 12.90 -22.50
CA LYS A 784 16.51 12.82 -23.52
C LYS A 784 15.96 12.19 -24.81
N SER A 785 15.09 11.18 -24.69
CA SER A 785 14.30 10.62 -25.80
C SER A 785 13.10 9.84 -25.27
N TRP A 786 11.93 10.09 -25.85
CA TRP A 786 10.71 9.33 -25.63
C TRP A 786 9.83 9.40 -26.87
N PHE A 787 9.42 8.24 -27.39
CA PHE A 787 8.50 8.17 -28.53
C PHE A 787 7.54 7.01 -28.34
N LEU A 788 6.25 7.30 -28.51
CA LEU A 788 5.20 6.32 -28.72
C LEU A 788 4.26 6.92 -29.76
N ASP A 789 4.12 6.25 -30.91
CA ASP A 789 3.45 6.82 -32.08
C ASP A 789 1.99 7.22 -31.79
N SER A 790 1.25 6.34 -31.12
CA SER A 790 -0.12 6.59 -30.66
C SER A 790 -0.43 5.80 -29.39
N ASN A 791 -1.31 6.35 -28.54
CA ASN A 791 -1.90 5.58 -27.42
C ASN A 791 -3.09 4.72 -27.88
N ILE A 792 -3.54 4.87 -29.14
CA ILE A 792 -4.63 4.11 -29.75
C ILE A 792 -4.09 3.52 -31.05
N ILE A 793 -4.00 2.20 -31.11
CA ILE A 793 -3.47 1.44 -32.25
C ILE A 793 -4.60 0.61 -32.84
N GLN A 794 -4.75 0.60 -34.17
CA GLN A 794 -5.67 -0.32 -34.83
C GLN A 794 -5.08 -1.72 -34.82
N GLN A 795 -5.87 -2.74 -34.48
CA GLN A 795 -5.40 -4.12 -34.48
C GLN A 795 -4.82 -4.49 -35.87
N GLY A 796 -3.60 -5.01 -35.87
CA GLY A 796 -2.83 -5.35 -37.08
C GLY A 796 -1.67 -4.40 -37.34
N ASP A 797 -1.75 -3.16 -36.87
CA ASP A 797 -0.66 -2.18 -37.01
C ASP A 797 0.52 -2.50 -36.07
N SER A 798 1.64 -1.78 -36.22
CA SER A 798 2.83 -1.91 -35.39
C SER A 798 2.95 -0.80 -34.34
N ILE A 799 3.27 -1.19 -33.12
CA ILE A 799 3.54 -0.28 -32.01
C ILE A 799 5.01 0.09 -32.05
N TYR A 800 5.33 1.34 -32.38
CA TYR A 800 6.70 1.85 -32.35
C TYR A 800 6.97 2.60 -31.05
N PHE A 801 7.98 2.16 -30.31
CA PHE A 801 8.37 2.74 -29.04
C PHE A 801 9.88 3.04 -28.99
N SER A 802 10.25 4.16 -28.39
CA SER A 802 11.63 4.45 -28.03
C SER A 802 11.76 5.16 -26.69
N VAL A 803 12.85 4.88 -25.99
CA VAL A 803 13.16 5.47 -24.68
C VAL A 803 14.67 5.66 -24.52
N ALA A 804 15.07 6.77 -23.89
CA ALA A 804 16.46 6.96 -23.50
C ALA A 804 16.75 6.33 -22.13
N ILE A 805 17.91 5.67 -22.04
CA ILE A 805 18.50 5.12 -20.83
C ILE A 805 19.84 5.82 -20.62
N GLU A 806 20.01 6.47 -19.47
CA GLU A 806 21.19 7.28 -19.14
C GLU A 806 21.97 6.67 -17.98
N ASN A 807 23.29 6.61 -18.08
CA ASN A 807 24.15 6.32 -16.93
C ASN A 807 24.39 7.60 -16.15
N ILE A 808 23.71 7.72 -15.02
CA ILE A 808 23.72 8.90 -14.16
C ILE A 808 24.84 8.86 -13.12
N SER A 809 25.78 7.93 -13.26
CA SER A 809 27.00 7.82 -12.45
C SER A 809 28.26 8.14 -13.29
N PRO A 810 29.40 8.42 -12.63
CA PRO A 810 30.68 8.55 -13.32
C PRO A 810 31.41 7.20 -13.52
N PHE A 811 30.71 6.07 -13.40
CA PHE A 811 31.28 4.72 -13.49
C PHE A 811 30.66 3.95 -14.66
N ASP A 812 31.46 3.17 -15.38
CA ASP A 812 30.98 2.42 -16.56
C ASP A 812 30.07 1.23 -16.16
N MET A 813 29.06 0.94 -16.98
CA MET A 813 28.27 -0.29 -16.94
C MET A 813 28.63 -1.22 -18.09
N ASP A 814 28.52 -2.53 -17.88
CA ASP A 814 28.63 -3.51 -18.96
C ASP A 814 27.37 -3.47 -19.85
N SER A 815 27.37 -4.26 -20.93
CA SER A 815 26.25 -4.50 -21.83
C SER A 815 24.92 -4.62 -21.11
N LEU A 816 23.91 -3.84 -21.51
CA LEU A 816 22.65 -3.75 -20.77
C LEU A 816 21.58 -4.71 -21.29
N LYS A 817 20.93 -5.44 -20.38
CA LYS A 817 19.69 -6.14 -20.69
C LYS A 817 18.52 -5.19 -20.52
N ILE A 818 17.58 -5.19 -21.46
CA ILE A 818 16.33 -4.44 -21.39
C ILE A 818 15.18 -5.43 -21.53
N ASN A 819 14.19 -5.33 -20.66
CA ASN A 819 12.99 -6.15 -20.72
C ASN A 819 11.79 -5.29 -21.12
N TYR A 820 11.06 -5.78 -22.11
CA TYR A 820 9.76 -5.25 -22.52
C TYR A 820 8.70 -6.31 -22.26
N HIS A 821 7.59 -5.92 -21.64
CA HIS A 821 6.42 -6.77 -21.53
C HIS A 821 5.14 -5.95 -21.56
N LEU A 822 4.03 -6.61 -21.90
CA LEU A 822 2.70 -6.03 -21.96
C LEU A 822 1.80 -6.75 -20.96
N ASP A 823 1.13 -6.01 -20.11
CA ASP A 823 0.15 -6.56 -19.18
C ASP A 823 -1.27 -6.14 -19.57
N ASN A 824 -2.21 -7.06 -19.44
CA ASN A 824 -3.66 -6.79 -19.48
C ASN A 824 -4.40 -7.69 -18.49
N ASP A 825 -5.73 -7.59 -18.44
CA ASP A 825 -6.58 -8.41 -17.55
C ASP A 825 -6.44 -9.93 -17.78
N ASN A 826 -5.89 -10.35 -18.92
CA ASN A 826 -5.68 -11.76 -19.27
C ASN A 826 -4.26 -12.27 -18.90
N GLY A 827 -3.39 -11.41 -18.38
CA GLY A 827 -2.04 -11.74 -17.94
C GLY A 827 -0.93 -10.97 -18.65
N GLN A 828 0.30 -11.43 -18.45
CA GLN A 828 1.52 -10.82 -18.97
C GLN A 828 2.00 -11.47 -20.27
N LEU A 829 2.36 -10.65 -21.25
CA LEU A 829 3.02 -11.03 -22.50
C LEU A 829 4.44 -10.46 -22.54
N ASN A 830 5.44 -11.32 -22.41
CA ASN A 830 6.84 -10.94 -22.54
C ASN A 830 7.24 -10.75 -24.00
N ILE A 831 7.92 -9.64 -24.32
CA ILE A 831 8.43 -9.34 -25.65
C ILE A 831 9.93 -9.70 -25.69
N PRO A 832 10.34 -10.69 -26.52
CA PRO A 832 11.75 -11.05 -26.64
C PRO A 832 12.58 -9.86 -27.15
N TYR A 833 13.66 -9.52 -26.43
CA TYR A 833 14.53 -8.40 -26.78
C TYR A 833 16.01 -8.74 -26.55
N PRO A 834 16.93 -8.44 -27.49
CA PRO A 834 18.35 -8.73 -27.34
C PRO A 834 19.02 -7.78 -26.33
N ARG A 835 20.18 -8.20 -25.81
CA ARG A 835 21.04 -7.36 -24.96
C ARG A 835 21.66 -6.23 -25.79
N GLN A 836 21.71 -5.03 -25.24
CA GLN A 836 22.32 -3.84 -25.83
C GLN A 836 23.80 -3.70 -25.45
N ASP A 837 24.51 -2.75 -26.07
CA ASP A 837 25.92 -2.45 -25.80
C ASP A 837 26.16 -1.94 -24.37
N SER A 838 27.43 -1.85 -23.96
CA SER A 838 27.84 -1.27 -22.67
C SER A 838 27.44 0.20 -22.56
N LEU A 839 27.05 0.63 -21.36
CA LEU A 839 26.67 2.02 -21.10
C LEU A 839 27.76 2.71 -20.26
N ARG A 840 28.65 3.44 -20.92
CA ARG A 840 29.79 4.10 -20.28
C ARG A 840 29.35 5.21 -19.32
N ALA A 841 30.26 5.65 -18.47
CA ALA A 841 30.06 6.76 -17.55
C ALA A 841 29.45 7.97 -18.28
N ARG A 842 28.29 8.45 -17.81
CA ARG A 842 27.55 9.58 -18.41
C ARG A 842 27.03 9.37 -19.84
N GLU A 843 27.04 8.15 -20.37
CA GLU A 843 26.51 7.84 -21.70
C GLU A 843 24.98 7.71 -21.69
N ILE A 844 24.38 7.88 -22.88
CA ILE A 844 22.94 7.70 -23.11
C ILE A 844 22.77 6.73 -24.28
N ILE A 845 21.95 5.70 -24.08
CA ILE A 845 21.46 4.82 -25.15
C ILE A 845 20.00 5.21 -25.44
N ILE A 846 19.66 5.38 -26.73
CA ILE A 846 18.27 5.52 -27.18
C ILE A 846 17.84 4.16 -27.70
N ASP A 847 17.06 3.45 -26.88
CA ASP A 847 16.55 2.13 -27.20
C ASP A 847 15.26 2.24 -28.03
N THR A 848 15.09 1.37 -29.03
CA THR A 848 13.94 1.37 -29.94
C THR A 848 13.40 -0.04 -30.12
N ILE A 849 12.07 -0.19 -30.14
CA ILE A 849 11.38 -1.46 -30.37
C ILE A 849 10.12 -1.26 -31.22
N ALA A 850 9.80 -2.28 -32.02
CA ALA A 850 8.53 -2.40 -32.74
C ALA A 850 7.80 -3.67 -32.28
N ILE A 851 6.55 -3.54 -31.84
CA ILE A 851 5.73 -4.65 -31.33
C ILE A 851 4.52 -4.84 -32.25
N SER A 852 4.28 -6.06 -32.73
CA SER A 852 3.12 -6.35 -33.57
C SER A 852 1.83 -6.37 -32.74
N SER A 853 0.80 -5.63 -33.16
CA SER A 853 -0.51 -5.64 -32.50
C SER A 853 -1.48 -6.72 -33.04
N ARG A 854 -1.05 -7.57 -33.99
CA ARG A 854 -1.90 -8.54 -34.70
C ARG A 854 -2.80 -9.37 -33.77
N TYR A 855 -2.25 -9.82 -32.64
CA TYR A 855 -2.95 -10.65 -31.64
C TYR A 855 -3.32 -9.91 -30.35
N LEU A 856 -3.10 -8.60 -30.32
CA LEU A 856 -3.42 -7.76 -29.18
C LEU A 856 -4.84 -7.21 -29.35
N LYS A 857 -5.59 -7.16 -28.25
CA LYS A 857 -6.93 -6.60 -28.19
C LYS A 857 -7.17 -5.93 -26.85
N ASP A 858 -7.95 -4.85 -26.85
CA ASP A 858 -8.30 -4.08 -25.66
C ASP A 858 -7.11 -3.26 -25.13
N GLU A 859 -7.04 -3.11 -23.81
CA GLU A 859 -6.12 -2.22 -23.14
C GLU A 859 -4.87 -2.95 -22.64
N TYR A 860 -3.71 -2.35 -22.83
CA TYR A 860 -2.44 -2.89 -22.35
C TYR A 860 -1.62 -1.83 -21.61
N LEU A 861 -0.88 -2.30 -20.62
CA LEU A 861 0.17 -1.57 -19.94
C LEU A 861 1.52 -2.09 -20.46
N MET A 862 2.22 -1.26 -21.22
CA MET A 862 3.59 -1.56 -21.66
C MET A 862 4.57 -1.19 -20.56
N TRP A 863 5.41 -2.14 -20.18
CA TRP A 863 6.50 -1.92 -19.25
C TRP A 863 7.84 -2.02 -19.98
N VAL A 864 8.75 -1.13 -19.59
CA VAL A 864 10.16 -1.17 -19.98
C VAL A 864 11.01 -1.11 -18.73
N THR A 865 11.89 -2.10 -18.59
CA THR A 865 12.83 -2.21 -17.47
C THR A 865 14.25 -2.29 -18.02
N ALA A 866 15.07 -1.29 -17.74
CA ALA A 866 16.51 -1.36 -17.97
C ALA A 866 17.17 -2.14 -16.82
N ASN A 867 18.17 -2.98 -17.11
CA ASN A 867 18.81 -3.84 -16.10
C ASN A 867 17.82 -4.71 -15.28
N PRO A 868 16.93 -5.49 -15.92
CA PRO A 868 15.88 -6.24 -15.23
C PRO A 868 16.43 -7.31 -14.27
N LYS A 869 15.64 -7.68 -13.27
CA LYS A 869 15.94 -8.82 -12.40
C LYS A 869 15.82 -10.16 -13.16
N ILE A 870 16.81 -11.02 -13.00
CA ILE A 870 16.83 -12.42 -13.45
C ILE A 870 16.18 -13.29 -12.36
N ASN A 871 15.23 -14.14 -12.77
CA ASN A 871 14.47 -15.03 -11.88
C ASN A 871 13.78 -14.31 -10.70
N ASN A 872 13.41 -13.03 -10.85
CA ASN A 872 12.79 -12.17 -9.83
C ASN A 872 13.65 -11.84 -8.59
N PHE A 873 14.89 -12.33 -8.49
CA PHE A 873 15.72 -12.14 -7.30
C PHE A 873 16.98 -11.31 -7.54
N GLU A 874 17.73 -11.59 -8.60
CA GLU A 874 19.05 -10.98 -8.83
C GLU A 874 18.99 -9.96 -9.96
N LYS A 875 19.51 -8.75 -9.75
CA LYS A 875 19.67 -7.77 -10.83
C LYS A 875 20.63 -8.33 -11.89
N ASP A 876 20.38 -8.06 -13.16
CA ASP A 876 21.29 -8.49 -14.25
C ASP A 876 22.71 -7.89 -14.07
N GLN A 877 22.79 -6.66 -13.56
CA GLN A 877 24.01 -6.00 -13.07
C GLN A 877 23.74 -5.32 -11.73
N ALA A 878 24.76 -5.29 -10.86
CA ALA A 878 24.68 -4.55 -9.60
C ALA A 878 24.82 -3.04 -9.87
N GLU A 879 23.96 -2.25 -9.22
CA GLU A 879 23.92 -0.79 -9.37
C GLU A 879 23.55 -0.11 -8.05
N GLN A 880 23.75 1.20 -7.98
CA GLN A 880 23.45 2.00 -6.80
C GLN A 880 21.95 2.10 -6.51
N PHE A 881 21.13 2.54 -7.47
CA PHE A 881 19.69 2.68 -7.32
C PHE A 881 18.96 1.92 -8.42
N TYR A 882 17.84 1.27 -8.08
CA TYR A 882 17.06 0.45 -9.04
C TYR A 882 15.71 1.08 -9.40
N PHE A 883 15.19 1.96 -8.55
CA PHE A 883 13.80 2.47 -8.65
C PHE A 883 13.54 3.27 -9.94
N ASN A 884 14.59 3.84 -10.51
CA ASN A 884 14.61 4.70 -11.69
C ASN A 884 14.84 3.91 -13.00
N ASN A 885 14.80 2.58 -12.95
CA ASN A 885 15.06 1.70 -14.10
C ASN A 885 13.80 1.27 -14.84
N LEU A 886 12.63 1.69 -14.35
CA LEU A 886 11.33 1.22 -14.80
C LEU A 886 10.50 2.39 -15.34
N ALA A 887 9.90 2.19 -16.50
CA ALA A 887 8.85 3.07 -17.00
C ALA A 887 7.68 2.23 -17.51
N GLN A 888 6.47 2.78 -17.40
CA GLN A 888 5.27 2.15 -17.89
C GLN A 888 4.40 3.12 -18.68
N ARG A 889 3.73 2.62 -19.70
CA ARG A 889 2.82 3.41 -20.52
C ARG A 889 1.62 2.59 -20.96
N LYS A 890 0.44 3.17 -20.75
CA LYS A 890 -0.83 2.60 -21.16
C LYS A 890 -1.13 2.94 -22.63
N PHE A 891 -1.65 1.96 -23.37
CA PHE A 891 -2.19 2.14 -24.72
C PHE A 891 -3.37 1.18 -24.95
N THR A 892 -4.15 1.44 -25.99
CA THR A 892 -5.34 0.67 -26.37
C THR A 892 -5.18 0.16 -27.80
N VAL A 893 -5.44 -1.12 -28.01
CA VAL A 893 -5.57 -1.74 -29.33
C VAL A 893 -7.05 -1.87 -29.64
N LEU A 894 -7.51 -1.12 -30.64
CA LEU A 894 -8.89 -1.22 -31.12
C LEU A 894 -9.06 -2.54 -31.84
N LYS A 895 -9.90 -3.40 -31.24
CA LYS A 895 -10.28 -4.66 -31.86
C LYS A 895 -11.05 -4.39 -33.15
N ASP A 896 -10.71 -5.14 -34.18
CA ASP A 896 -11.50 -5.18 -35.40
C ASP A 896 -12.82 -5.93 -35.18
N ASN A 897 -13.93 -5.25 -35.44
CA ASN A 897 -15.29 -5.81 -35.31
C ASN A 897 -16.19 -5.41 -36.49
N THR A 898 -15.63 -4.83 -37.56
CA THR A 898 -16.43 -4.47 -38.72
C THR A 898 -16.55 -5.70 -39.61
N ASN A 899 -17.74 -5.90 -40.19
CA ASN A 899 -17.92 -7.00 -41.13
C ASN A 899 -17.35 -6.62 -42.50
N PRO A 900 -16.55 -7.49 -43.14
CA PRO A 900 -16.13 -7.25 -44.52
C PRO A 900 -17.32 -7.33 -45.47
N ILE A 901 -17.24 -6.64 -46.60
CA ILE A 901 -18.29 -6.60 -47.61
C ILE A 901 -18.04 -7.69 -48.64
N LEU A 902 -18.99 -8.63 -48.77
CA LEU A 902 -18.97 -9.68 -49.79
C LEU A 902 -19.84 -9.28 -50.98
N ASP A 903 -19.28 -9.39 -52.18
CA ASP A 903 -19.99 -9.20 -53.44
C ASP A 903 -19.83 -10.40 -54.38
N VAL A 904 -20.91 -10.79 -55.07
CA VAL A 904 -20.92 -11.95 -55.97
C VAL A 904 -21.61 -11.59 -57.29
N THR A 905 -20.90 -11.78 -58.39
CA THR A 905 -21.41 -11.55 -59.75
C THR A 905 -21.24 -12.79 -60.63
N PHE A 906 -22.12 -12.92 -61.62
CA PHE A 906 -22.07 -13.94 -62.67
C PHE A 906 -21.97 -13.22 -64.00
N ASP A 907 -20.93 -13.52 -64.79
CA ASP A 907 -20.67 -12.87 -66.09
C ASP A 907 -20.69 -11.32 -65.99
N GLY A 908 -20.21 -10.79 -64.87
CA GLY A 908 -20.16 -9.35 -64.57
C GLY A 908 -21.49 -8.71 -64.13
N VAL A 909 -22.53 -9.49 -63.79
CA VAL A 909 -23.81 -8.97 -63.30
C VAL A 909 -24.31 -9.68 -62.04
N HIS A 910 -25.10 -9.00 -61.20
CA HIS A 910 -25.87 -9.67 -60.14
C HIS A 910 -27.12 -10.29 -60.73
N ILE A 911 -27.36 -11.56 -60.40
CA ILE A 911 -28.53 -12.32 -60.85
C ILE A 911 -29.62 -12.32 -59.77
N LEU A 912 -30.86 -12.55 -60.17
CA LEU A 912 -32.00 -12.78 -59.28
C LEU A 912 -32.26 -14.29 -59.10
N ASN A 913 -33.04 -14.63 -58.07
CA ASN A 913 -33.40 -16.01 -57.81
C ASN A 913 -34.14 -16.63 -59.01
N ASN A 914 -33.60 -17.75 -59.49
CA ASN A 914 -34.03 -18.55 -60.64
C ASN A 914 -33.78 -17.87 -62.00
N ASP A 915 -32.87 -16.90 -62.07
CA ASP A 915 -32.35 -16.46 -63.36
C ASP A 915 -31.64 -17.61 -64.08
N ILE A 916 -31.71 -17.58 -65.41
CA ILE A 916 -30.99 -18.52 -66.27
C ILE A 916 -29.55 -18.05 -66.39
N VAL A 917 -28.62 -18.95 -66.09
CA VAL A 917 -27.18 -18.71 -66.12
C VAL A 917 -26.52 -19.65 -67.13
N SER A 918 -25.40 -19.21 -67.72
CA SER A 918 -24.58 -20.04 -68.61
C SER A 918 -24.19 -21.37 -67.92
N PRO A 919 -24.13 -22.50 -68.64
CA PRO A 919 -23.45 -23.71 -68.20
C PRO A 919 -21.98 -23.51 -67.80
N ASN A 920 -21.32 -22.52 -68.40
CA ASN A 920 -19.95 -22.14 -68.12
C ASN A 920 -19.91 -20.64 -67.75
N PRO A 921 -20.44 -20.24 -66.57
CA PRO A 921 -20.42 -18.85 -66.17
C PRO A 921 -19.06 -18.48 -65.59
N HIS A 922 -18.71 -17.20 -65.69
CA HIS A 922 -17.58 -16.62 -64.97
C HIS A 922 -18.11 -15.97 -63.69
N ILE A 923 -17.86 -16.60 -62.54
CA ILE A 923 -18.33 -16.13 -61.23
C ILE A 923 -17.19 -15.38 -60.54
N ILE A 924 -17.42 -14.13 -60.19
CA ILE A 924 -16.47 -13.33 -59.42
C ILE A 924 -17.03 -13.15 -58.01
N ILE A 925 -16.26 -13.54 -57.01
CA ILE A 925 -16.54 -13.35 -55.58
C ILE A 925 -15.50 -12.39 -55.03
N GLU A 926 -15.93 -11.25 -54.52
CA GLU A 926 -15.06 -10.22 -53.97
C GLU A 926 -15.35 -10.02 -52.48
N LEU A 927 -14.31 -9.95 -51.66
CA LEU A 927 -14.40 -9.61 -50.24
C LEU A 927 -13.54 -8.38 -49.97
N ASN A 928 -14.17 -7.30 -49.51
CA ASN A 928 -13.53 -6.03 -49.21
C ASN A 928 -13.59 -5.76 -47.71
N ASP A 929 -12.43 -5.58 -47.09
CA ASP A 929 -12.28 -5.34 -45.65
C ASP A 929 -11.70 -3.94 -45.41
N GLU A 930 -12.25 -3.18 -44.46
CA GLU A 930 -11.82 -1.78 -44.25
C GLU A 930 -10.51 -1.66 -43.47
N ASN A 931 -10.07 -2.74 -42.82
CA ASN A 931 -8.84 -2.73 -42.03
C ASN A 931 -7.59 -2.79 -42.96
N PRO A 932 -6.76 -1.73 -43.03
CA PRO A 932 -5.65 -1.70 -43.97
C PRO A 932 -4.44 -2.56 -43.54
N PHE A 933 -4.44 -3.10 -42.31
CA PHE A 933 -3.29 -3.81 -41.74
C PHE A 933 -3.46 -5.34 -41.72
N LEU A 934 -4.69 -5.83 -41.85
CA LEU A 934 -5.05 -7.24 -41.70
C LEU A 934 -5.44 -7.87 -43.05
N ILE A 935 -4.50 -7.84 -43.99
CA ILE A 935 -4.73 -8.22 -45.39
C ILE A 935 -4.78 -9.74 -45.57
N LEU A 936 -5.76 -10.25 -46.31
CA LEU A 936 -5.92 -11.67 -46.68
C LEU A 936 -5.00 -12.05 -47.87
N ASN A 937 -3.68 -12.17 -47.69
CA ASN A 937 -2.73 -12.36 -48.79
C ASN A 937 -1.97 -13.70 -48.79
N GLU A 938 -2.36 -14.66 -47.95
CA GLU A 938 -1.71 -15.97 -47.84
C GLU A 938 -2.63 -17.11 -48.32
N ASP A 939 -2.08 -18.20 -48.86
CA ASP A 939 -2.90 -19.37 -49.27
C ASP A 939 -3.71 -19.98 -48.12
N ILE A 940 -3.29 -19.80 -46.86
CA ILE A 940 -4.05 -20.25 -45.69
C ILE A 940 -5.35 -19.44 -45.49
N ASP A 941 -5.39 -18.20 -46.00
CA ASP A 941 -6.55 -17.31 -45.88
C ASP A 941 -7.74 -17.81 -46.72
N THR A 942 -7.55 -18.73 -47.68
CA THR A 942 -8.65 -19.37 -48.42
C THR A 942 -9.57 -20.19 -47.51
N ALA A 943 -9.09 -20.60 -46.33
CA ALA A 943 -9.90 -21.27 -45.31
C ALA A 943 -11.01 -20.37 -44.73
N ASN A 944 -10.85 -19.04 -44.81
CA ASN A 944 -11.81 -18.04 -44.35
C ASN A 944 -13.02 -17.93 -45.29
N PHE A 945 -12.99 -18.62 -46.44
CA PHE A 945 -14.08 -18.65 -47.41
C PHE A 945 -14.83 -19.99 -47.39
N GLN A 946 -16.15 -19.90 -47.37
CA GLN A 946 -17.06 -21.01 -47.56
C GLN A 946 -17.81 -20.81 -48.88
N ILE A 947 -17.37 -21.54 -49.91
CA ILE A 947 -18.04 -21.58 -51.22
C ILE A 947 -18.66 -22.97 -51.37
N GLU A 948 -19.99 -23.02 -51.52
CA GLU A 948 -20.72 -24.28 -51.64
C GLU A 948 -21.71 -24.24 -52.82
N VAL A 949 -21.79 -25.35 -53.56
CA VAL A 949 -22.77 -25.52 -54.64
C VAL A 949 -23.67 -26.71 -54.35
N MET A 950 -24.98 -26.52 -54.55
CA MET A 950 -25.97 -27.59 -54.54
C MET A 950 -26.40 -27.87 -55.98
N LYS A 951 -26.17 -29.10 -56.44
CA LYS A 951 -26.57 -29.56 -57.78
C LYS A 951 -28.08 -29.83 -57.85
N PRO A 952 -28.68 -29.82 -59.06
CA PRO A 952 -30.07 -30.19 -59.27
C PRO A 952 -30.40 -31.57 -58.69
N ASN A 953 -31.57 -31.69 -58.06
CA ASN A 953 -32.08 -32.93 -57.44
C ASN A 953 -31.23 -33.50 -56.28
N ASN A 954 -30.23 -32.76 -55.78
CA ASN A 954 -29.49 -33.11 -54.57
C ASN A 954 -30.05 -32.35 -53.35
N SER A 955 -29.88 -32.91 -52.15
CA SER A 955 -30.23 -32.28 -50.88
C SER A 955 -29.02 -31.86 -50.04
N SER A 956 -27.80 -32.17 -50.48
CA SER A 956 -26.55 -31.80 -49.81
C SER A 956 -25.79 -30.70 -50.55
N TRP A 957 -25.21 -29.77 -49.79
CA TRP A 957 -24.24 -28.79 -50.28
C TRP A 957 -22.87 -29.47 -50.51
N GLU A 958 -22.20 -29.14 -51.61
CA GLU A 958 -20.82 -29.54 -51.89
C GLU A 958 -19.87 -28.35 -51.68
N ARG A 959 -18.95 -28.43 -50.71
CA ARG A 959 -17.94 -27.38 -50.46
C ARG A 959 -16.83 -27.44 -51.49
N ILE A 960 -16.45 -26.28 -52.01
CA ILE A 960 -15.33 -26.09 -52.93
C ILE A 960 -14.16 -25.57 -52.11
N ASN A 961 -13.11 -26.39 -51.99
CA ASN A 961 -11.85 -25.98 -51.38
C ASN A 961 -10.89 -25.52 -52.47
N PHE A 962 -10.15 -24.44 -52.22
CA PHE A 962 -9.27 -23.84 -53.20
C PHE A 962 -7.98 -23.29 -52.58
N PHE A 963 -6.94 -23.26 -53.39
CA PHE A 963 -5.66 -22.57 -53.18
C PHE A 963 -5.02 -22.42 -54.56
N ASN A 964 -4.12 -21.45 -54.74
CA ASN A 964 -3.58 -21.16 -56.07
C ASN A 964 -2.78 -22.38 -56.60
N GLY A 965 -3.12 -22.82 -57.83
CA GLY A 965 -2.51 -24.00 -58.48
C GLY A 965 -3.16 -25.36 -58.20
N ALA A 966 -4.26 -25.43 -57.44
CA ALA A 966 -4.96 -26.68 -57.12
C ALA A 966 -6.05 -27.10 -58.11
N LEU A 967 -6.79 -26.10 -58.62
CA LEU A 967 -7.95 -26.26 -59.50
C LEU A 967 -7.74 -25.33 -60.70
N ALA A 968 -7.85 -25.87 -61.92
CA ALA A 968 -7.62 -25.08 -63.14
C ALA A 968 -8.74 -24.07 -63.46
N ASN A 969 -9.79 -24.03 -62.63
CA ASN A 969 -11.01 -23.27 -62.86
C ASN A 969 -11.40 -22.40 -61.65
N LEU A 970 -10.48 -22.19 -60.72
CA LEU A 970 -10.65 -21.30 -59.59
C LEU A 970 -9.30 -20.71 -59.20
N GLU A 971 -9.14 -19.40 -59.37
CA GLU A 971 -7.94 -18.65 -59.01
C GLU A 971 -8.32 -17.49 -58.09
N TRP A 972 -7.36 -17.05 -57.25
CA TRP A 972 -7.56 -15.89 -56.40
C TRP A 972 -6.38 -14.92 -56.52
N TYR A 973 -6.68 -13.64 -56.35
CA TYR A 973 -5.69 -12.57 -56.26
C TYR A 973 -6.17 -11.49 -55.29
N ILE A 974 -5.25 -10.62 -54.89
CA ILE A 974 -5.52 -9.54 -53.95
C ILE A 974 -5.08 -8.20 -54.52
N ASN A 975 -5.90 -7.18 -54.29
CA ASN A 975 -5.47 -5.80 -54.33
C ASN A 975 -5.13 -5.34 -52.90
N GLU A 976 -3.85 -5.31 -52.55
CA GLU A 976 -3.39 -4.97 -51.19
C GLU A 976 -3.72 -3.53 -50.79
N GLU A 977 -3.71 -2.57 -51.73
CA GLU A 977 -4.01 -1.15 -51.43
C GLU A 977 -5.47 -0.94 -51.00
N GLU A 978 -6.37 -1.79 -51.50
CA GLU A 978 -7.80 -1.74 -51.20
C GLU A 978 -8.23 -2.81 -50.20
N ASN A 979 -7.31 -3.64 -49.68
CA ASN A 979 -7.59 -4.87 -48.93
C ASN A 979 -8.77 -5.67 -49.52
N LYS A 980 -8.68 -5.92 -50.83
CA LYS A 980 -9.75 -6.56 -51.61
C LYS A 980 -9.29 -7.92 -52.12
N PHE A 981 -9.91 -8.98 -51.61
CA PHE A 981 -9.68 -10.36 -52.02
C PHE A 981 -10.66 -10.76 -53.11
N THR A 982 -10.17 -11.12 -54.29
CA THR A 982 -10.99 -11.52 -55.43
C THR A 982 -10.75 -12.99 -55.78
N ILE A 983 -11.85 -13.73 -55.91
CA ILE A 983 -11.86 -15.12 -56.34
C ILE A 983 -12.59 -15.18 -57.68
N GLU A 984 -11.89 -15.65 -58.71
CA GLU A 984 -12.47 -15.95 -60.02
C GLU A 984 -12.76 -17.45 -60.08
N TYR A 985 -14.02 -17.80 -60.31
CA TYR A 985 -14.50 -19.18 -60.36
C TYR A 985 -15.23 -19.45 -61.67
N ASP A 986 -14.69 -20.36 -62.47
CA ASP A 986 -15.21 -20.79 -63.77
C ASP A 986 -15.78 -22.22 -63.68
N PRO A 987 -16.95 -22.44 -63.06
CA PRO A 987 -17.55 -23.76 -62.99
C PRO A 987 -18.01 -24.26 -64.37
N VAL A 988 -18.03 -25.59 -64.51
CA VAL A 988 -18.73 -26.27 -65.61
C VAL A 988 -19.93 -27.01 -65.04
N PHE A 989 -21.13 -26.48 -65.25
CA PHE A 989 -22.39 -27.08 -64.86
C PHE A 989 -22.88 -28.02 -65.97
N ASN A 990 -22.96 -29.33 -65.68
CA ASN A 990 -23.19 -30.37 -66.69
C ASN A 990 -24.59 -31.00 -66.65
N GLN A 991 -25.48 -30.55 -65.75
CA GLN A 991 -26.84 -31.06 -65.61
C GLN A 991 -27.85 -29.93 -65.80
N ASP A 992 -28.97 -30.24 -66.45
CA ASP A 992 -30.09 -29.31 -66.51
C ASP A 992 -30.77 -29.21 -65.13
N GLY A 993 -31.14 -28.01 -64.73
CA GLY A 993 -31.98 -27.75 -63.56
C GLY A 993 -31.51 -26.60 -62.68
N VAL A 994 -32.12 -26.49 -61.49
CA VAL A 994 -31.83 -25.41 -60.53
C VAL A 994 -30.65 -25.78 -59.65
N TYR A 995 -29.59 -25.00 -59.78
CA TYR A 995 -28.43 -24.99 -58.89
C TYR A 995 -28.61 -23.96 -57.78
N LYS A 996 -27.89 -24.15 -56.68
CA LYS A 996 -27.77 -23.14 -55.63
C LYS A 996 -26.30 -22.87 -55.35
N LEU A 997 -25.93 -21.60 -55.24
CA LEU A 997 -24.63 -21.17 -54.76
C LEU A 997 -24.79 -20.54 -53.38
N ARG A 998 -23.91 -20.90 -52.46
CA ARG A 998 -23.76 -20.29 -51.15
C ARG A 998 -22.34 -19.80 -50.97
N VAL A 999 -22.18 -18.55 -50.54
CA VAL A 999 -20.87 -17.92 -50.29
C VAL A 999 -20.88 -17.20 -48.95
N GLN A 1000 -19.85 -17.42 -48.14
CA GLN A 1000 -19.53 -16.63 -46.95
C GLN A 1000 -18.02 -16.37 -46.93
N GLY A 1001 -17.61 -15.14 -46.67
CA GLY A 1001 -16.23 -14.79 -46.36
C GLY A 1001 -16.09 -14.37 -44.90
N GLN A 1002 -14.88 -14.49 -44.37
CA GLN A 1002 -14.46 -13.89 -43.11
C GLN A 1002 -13.19 -13.07 -43.34
N ASP A 1003 -13.05 -11.97 -42.61
CA ASP A 1003 -11.79 -11.24 -42.55
C ASP A 1003 -10.74 -12.01 -41.73
N LYS A 1004 -9.53 -11.44 -41.60
CA LYS A 1004 -8.39 -12.09 -40.91
C LYS A 1004 -8.57 -12.16 -39.39
N THR A 1005 -9.51 -11.41 -38.83
CA THR A 1005 -9.94 -11.44 -37.41
C THR A 1005 -11.14 -12.33 -37.14
N GLY A 1006 -11.77 -12.86 -38.19
CA GLY A 1006 -12.90 -13.77 -38.13
C GLY A 1006 -14.26 -13.08 -38.16
N ASN A 1007 -14.37 -11.79 -38.50
CA ASN A 1007 -15.69 -11.18 -38.70
C ASN A 1007 -16.26 -11.70 -40.02
N SER A 1008 -17.45 -12.30 -39.96
CA SER A 1008 -18.16 -12.81 -41.13
C SER A 1008 -18.68 -11.67 -41.99
N SER A 1009 -18.74 -11.86 -43.31
CA SER A 1009 -19.27 -10.86 -44.26
C SER A 1009 -20.78 -10.54 -44.16
N GLY A 1010 -21.43 -11.00 -43.09
CA GLY A 1010 -22.85 -10.88 -42.80
C GLY A 1010 -23.32 -11.97 -41.83
N ASP A 1011 -24.47 -11.76 -41.19
CA ASP A 1011 -25.08 -12.74 -40.27
C ASP A 1011 -25.52 -14.03 -40.99
N GLU A 1012 -25.88 -13.91 -42.27
CA GLU A 1012 -26.32 -15.01 -43.12
C GLU A 1012 -25.45 -15.05 -44.40
N PRO A 1013 -25.13 -16.26 -44.91
CA PRO A 1013 -24.35 -16.39 -46.13
C PRO A 1013 -25.14 -15.95 -47.35
N TYR A 1014 -24.46 -15.35 -48.34
CA TYR A 1014 -25.04 -15.07 -49.64
C TYR A 1014 -25.55 -16.38 -50.26
N GLN A 1015 -26.82 -16.42 -50.65
CA GLN A 1015 -27.43 -17.58 -51.29
C GLN A 1015 -28.24 -17.16 -52.50
N ILE A 1016 -28.00 -17.85 -53.62
CA ILE A 1016 -28.70 -17.60 -54.86
C ILE A 1016 -29.06 -18.92 -55.55
N ASN A 1017 -30.28 -19.01 -56.05
CA ASN A 1017 -30.72 -20.11 -56.90
C ASN A 1017 -30.64 -19.65 -58.36
N PHE A 1018 -30.16 -20.49 -59.26
CA PHE A 1018 -30.11 -20.20 -60.69
C PHE A 1018 -30.38 -21.45 -61.51
N GLU A 1019 -30.97 -21.28 -62.69
CA GLU A 1019 -31.29 -22.39 -63.59
C GLU A 1019 -30.23 -22.52 -64.68
N VAL A 1020 -29.68 -23.73 -64.84
CA VAL A 1020 -28.76 -24.06 -65.93
C VAL A 1020 -29.50 -24.93 -66.94
N ILE A 1021 -29.36 -24.58 -68.21
CA ILE A 1021 -29.99 -25.27 -69.32
C ILE A 1021 -28.94 -25.47 -70.42
N GLN A 1022 -28.49 -26.72 -70.57
CA GLN A 1022 -27.44 -27.14 -71.50
C GLN A 1022 -27.83 -26.94 -72.95
N LYS A 1023 -29.12 -27.18 -73.25
CA LYS A 1023 -29.62 -27.08 -74.62
C LYS A 1023 -29.60 -25.61 -75.08
N SER A 1024 -28.88 -25.33 -76.15
CA SER A 1024 -28.93 -24.03 -76.82
C SER A 1024 -30.32 -23.82 -77.42
N SER A 1025 -31.07 -22.87 -76.87
CA SER A 1025 -32.40 -22.51 -77.35
C SER A 1025 -32.67 -21.03 -77.13
N ILE A 1026 -33.54 -20.45 -77.96
CA ILE A 1026 -33.93 -19.05 -77.85
C ILE A 1026 -35.46 -18.95 -77.81
N THR A 1027 -36.01 -18.09 -76.94
CA THR A 1027 -37.43 -17.74 -77.01
C THR A 1027 -37.70 -16.85 -78.22
N ASN A 1028 -38.96 -16.71 -78.61
CA ASN A 1028 -39.30 -15.71 -79.60
C ASN A 1028 -38.86 -14.32 -79.11
N ILE A 1029 -38.25 -13.52 -79.99
CA ILE A 1029 -37.80 -12.18 -79.63
C ILE A 1029 -38.99 -11.23 -79.65
N TYR A 1030 -39.42 -10.74 -78.49
CA TYR A 1030 -40.54 -9.81 -78.37
C TYR A 1030 -40.09 -8.38 -78.57
N ASN A 1031 -40.93 -7.54 -79.14
CA ASN A 1031 -40.73 -6.10 -79.09
C ASN A 1031 -41.58 -5.46 -77.98
N TYR A 1032 -41.01 -4.52 -77.23
CA TYR A 1032 -41.68 -3.81 -76.14
C TYR A 1032 -41.31 -2.31 -76.12
N PRO A 1033 -42.26 -1.39 -75.93
CA PRO A 1033 -43.70 -1.61 -75.97
C PRO A 1033 -44.18 -2.04 -77.38
N ASN A 1034 -45.33 -2.71 -77.45
CA ASN A 1034 -46.04 -3.03 -78.70
C ASN A 1034 -47.56 -3.01 -78.44
N PRO A 1035 -48.36 -2.10 -79.03
CA PRO A 1035 -47.96 -1.07 -79.99
C PRO A 1035 -46.96 -0.04 -79.46
N PHE A 1036 -46.22 0.62 -80.34
CA PHE A 1036 -45.30 1.71 -79.99
C PHE A 1036 -45.54 2.95 -80.85
N SER A 1037 -45.23 4.14 -80.33
CA SER A 1037 -45.39 5.42 -81.04
C SER A 1037 -44.08 6.11 -81.40
N THR A 1038 -43.08 5.99 -80.52
CA THR A 1038 -41.76 6.61 -80.69
C THR A 1038 -40.69 5.58 -80.99
N LYS A 1039 -40.57 4.56 -80.13
CA LYS A 1039 -39.55 3.53 -80.26
C LYS A 1039 -39.95 2.23 -79.54
N THR A 1040 -39.39 1.10 -79.97
CA THR A 1040 -39.56 -0.23 -79.35
C THR A 1040 -38.19 -0.92 -79.28
N HIS A 1041 -37.93 -1.69 -78.23
CA HIS A 1041 -36.75 -2.54 -78.11
C HIS A 1041 -37.15 -4.00 -78.13
N PHE A 1042 -36.17 -4.89 -78.08
CA PHE A 1042 -36.36 -6.33 -78.14
C PHE A 1042 -35.98 -7.04 -76.84
N VAL A 1043 -36.80 -8.01 -76.42
CA VAL A 1043 -36.65 -8.81 -75.19
C VAL A 1043 -36.73 -10.29 -75.55
N PHE A 1044 -35.78 -11.08 -75.07
CA PHE A 1044 -35.72 -12.53 -75.33
C PHE A 1044 -34.89 -13.25 -74.27
N THR A 1045 -34.98 -14.57 -74.24
CA THR A 1045 -34.20 -15.42 -73.34
C THR A 1045 -33.40 -16.40 -74.18
N LEU A 1046 -32.12 -16.52 -73.87
CA LEU A 1046 -31.18 -17.43 -74.51
C LEU A 1046 -30.71 -18.48 -73.49
N THR A 1047 -30.59 -19.73 -73.91
CA THR A 1047 -30.05 -20.83 -73.09
C THR A 1047 -28.90 -21.52 -73.83
N GLY A 1048 -28.16 -22.40 -73.16
CA GLY A 1048 -26.99 -23.09 -73.71
C GLY A 1048 -25.67 -22.43 -73.33
N SER A 1049 -24.55 -23.00 -73.78
CA SER A 1049 -23.19 -22.55 -73.42
C SER A 1049 -22.54 -21.62 -74.45
N GLU A 1050 -23.17 -21.41 -75.60
CA GLU A 1050 -22.64 -20.59 -76.69
C GLU A 1050 -23.67 -19.54 -77.09
N ILE A 1051 -23.23 -18.29 -77.22
CA ILE A 1051 -24.06 -17.23 -77.79
C ILE A 1051 -24.15 -17.37 -79.33
N PRO A 1052 -25.27 -16.97 -79.96
CA PRO A 1052 -25.43 -17.00 -81.41
C PRO A 1052 -24.31 -16.24 -82.13
N ASN A 1053 -23.66 -16.86 -83.11
CA ASN A 1053 -22.71 -16.16 -83.97
C ASN A 1053 -23.42 -15.25 -84.98
N LYS A 1054 -24.73 -15.44 -85.16
CA LYS A 1054 -25.60 -14.60 -85.98
C LYS A 1054 -26.96 -14.45 -85.29
N LEU A 1055 -27.36 -13.21 -85.01
CA LEU A 1055 -28.66 -12.89 -84.44
C LEU A 1055 -29.21 -11.62 -85.12
N GLU A 1056 -30.11 -11.81 -86.08
CA GLU A 1056 -30.60 -10.72 -86.92
C GLU A 1056 -32.12 -10.58 -86.85
N ILE A 1057 -32.61 -9.35 -86.77
CA ILE A 1057 -34.03 -9.02 -86.90
C ILE A 1057 -34.27 -8.35 -88.24
N GLN A 1058 -35.10 -8.96 -89.07
CA GLN A 1058 -35.54 -8.39 -90.34
C GLN A 1058 -36.97 -7.90 -90.21
N ILE A 1059 -37.16 -6.60 -90.33
CA ILE A 1059 -38.46 -5.92 -90.25
C ILE A 1059 -38.97 -5.70 -91.68
N ILE A 1060 -40.20 -6.08 -91.95
CA ILE A 1060 -40.82 -6.14 -93.28
C ILE A 1060 -42.23 -5.55 -93.20
N ASN A 1061 -42.69 -4.88 -94.26
CA ASN A 1061 -44.08 -4.43 -94.34
C ASN A 1061 -45.04 -5.56 -94.77
N ILE A 1062 -46.35 -5.32 -94.72
CA ILE A 1062 -47.39 -6.30 -95.10
C ILE A 1062 -47.29 -6.82 -96.55
N ASN A 1063 -46.57 -6.12 -97.43
CA ASN A 1063 -46.36 -6.49 -98.83
C ASN A 1063 -45.08 -7.32 -99.03
N GLY A 1064 -44.34 -7.66 -97.96
CA GLY A 1064 -43.10 -8.44 -98.05
C GLY A 1064 -41.83 -7.63 -98.35
N ARG A 1065 -41.88 -6.28 -98.35
CA ARG A 1065 -40.70 -5.44 -98.57
C ARG A 1065 -39.91 -5.27 -97.27
N LEU A 1066 -38.62 -5.60 -97.29
CA LEU A 1066 -37.67 -5.34 -96.19
C LEU A 1066 -37.59 -3.84 -95.91
N ILE A 1067 -37.77 -3.48 -94.64
CA ILE A 1067 -37.77 -2.12 -94.12
C ILE A 1067 -36.46 -1.84 -93.39
N LYS A 1068 -36.05 -2.74 -92.49
CA LYS A 1068 -34.86 -2.58 -91.67
C LYS A 1068 -34.27 -3.95 -91.34
N GLN A 1069 -32.96 -4.07 -91.36
CA GLN A 1069 -32.22 -5.23 -90.87
C GLN A 1069 -31.36 -4.81 -89.68
N ILE A 1070 -31.44 -5.56 -88.60
CA ILE A 1070 -30.78 -5.25 -87.33
C ILE A 1070 -29.91 -6.45 -86.97
N HIS A 1071 -28.59 -6.29 -87.04
CA HIS A 1071 -27.62 -7.30 -86.62
C HIS A 1071 -27.36 -7.17 -85.12
N LEU A 1072 -28.18 -7.82 -84.28
CA LEU A 1072 -28.15 -7.65 -82.82
C LEU A 1072 -26.82 -8.07 -82.21
N ASN A 1073 -26.23 -9.17 -82.68
CA ASN A 1073 -24.93 -9.65 -82.23
C ASN A 1073 -23.76 -8.69 -82.53
N GLU A 1074 -23.91 -7.72 -83.43
CA GLU A 1074 -22.88 -6.73 -83.76
C GLU A 1074 -23.03 -5.42 -82.97
N ILE A 1075 -24.20 -5.19 -82.36
CA ILE A 1075 -24.56 -3.90 -81.73
C ILE A 1075 -24.99 -4.03 -80.27
N GLU A 1076 -25.13 -5.25 -79.75
CA GLU A 1076 -25.50 -5.56 -78.37
C GLU A 1076 -24.57 -6.62 -77.77
N ASP A 1077 -24.33 -6.50 -76.46
CA ASP A 1077 -23.67 -7.55 -75.67
C ASP A 1077 -24.70 -8.63 -75.32
N ILE A 1078 -24.82 -9.64 -76.19
CA ILE A 1078 -25.74 -10.76 -75.98
C ILE A 1078 -25.16 -11.71 -74.94
N LYS A 1079 -25.99 -12.11 -73.96
CA LYS A 1079 -25.62 -13.06 -72.92
C LYS A 1079 -26.55 -14.26 -72.85
N ILE A 1080 -26.11 -15.34 -72.22
CA ILE A 1080 -27.01 -16.42 -71.82
C ILE A 1080 -27.93 -15.89 -70.71
N GLY A 1081 -29.20 -16.28 -70.75
CA GLY A 1081 -30.26 -15.80 -69.86
C GLY A 1081 -31.16 -14.74 -70.49
N ASN A 1082 -31.75 -13.90 -69.65
CA ASN A 1082 -32.69 -12.87 -70.08
C ASN A 1082 -31.94 -11.67 -70.69
N ASN A 1083 -32.32 -11.30 -71.91
CA ASN A 1083 -31.77 -10.20 -72.67
C ASN A 1083 -32.84 -9.15 -72.93
N MET A 1084 -32.46 -7.88 -72.75
CA MET A 1084 -33.24 -6.72 -73.15
C MET A 1084 -32.30 -5.77 -73.87
N THR A 1085 -32.53 -5.60 -75.17
CA THR A 1085 -31.66 -4.81 -76.04
C THR A 1085 -31.67 -3.32 -75.65
N LYS A 1086 -30.49 -2.69 -75.69
CA LYS A 1086 -30.33 -1.23 -75.59
C LYS A 1086 -30.76 -0.54 -76.88
N TYR A 1087 -30.68 -1.24 -78.00
CA TYR A 1087 -31.09 -0.81 -79.33
C TYR A 1087 -32.61 -0.63 -79.38
N PHE A 1088 -33.01 0.51 -79.94
CA PHE A 1088 -34.41 0.80 -80.19
C PHE A 1088 -34.64 0.98 -81.69
N TRP A 1089 -35.68 0.35 -82.21
CA TRP A 1089 -36.21 0.72 -83.52
C TRP A 1089 -37.18 1.89 -83.38
N ASP A 1090 -36.94 2.97 -84.12
CA ASP A 1090 -37.68 4.24 -84.05
C ASP A 1090 -38.73 4.39 -85.19
N GLY A 1091 -39.04 3.29 -85.88
CA GLY A 1091 -39.96 3.31 -87.01
C GLY A 1091 -39.39 4.02 -88.23
N LYS A 1092 -38.08 3.90 -88.49
CA LYS A 1092 -37.42 4.29 -89.74
C LYS A 1092 -36.94 3.07 -90.54
N ASP A 1093 -36.78 3.26 -91.84
CA ASP A 1093 -36.18 2.25 -92.72
C ASP A 1093 -34.64 2.23 -92.66
N GLU A 1094 -34.02 1.40 -93.49
CA GLU A 1094 -32.55 1.25 -93.56
C GLU A 1094 -31.82 2.57 -93.88
N PHE A 1095 -32.47 3.50 -94.56
CA PHE A 1095 -31.90 4.78 -94.98
C PHE A 1095 -32.23 5.93 -94.02
N GLY A 1096 -32.95 5.65 -92.93
CA GLY A 1096 -33.34 6.63 -91.93
C GLY A 1096 -34.63 7.39 -92.27
N ASP A 1097 -35.37 6.98 -93.30
CA ASP A 1097 -36.65 7.59 -93.63
C ASP A 1097 -37.78 7.02 -92.74
N PRO A 1098 -38.68 7.87 -92.22
CA PRO A 1098 -39.76 7.40 -91.36
C PRO A 1098 -40.78 6.55 -92.14
N VAL A 1099 -41.17 5.40 -91.58
CA VAL A 1099 -42.16 4.52 -92.21
C VAL A 1099 -43.61 4.83 -91.77
N ALA A 1100 -44.59 4.41 -92.57
CA ALA A 1100 -46.00 4.71 -92.33
C ALA A 1100 -46.57 4.03 -91.07
N ASN A 1101 -47.61 4.61 -90.46
CA ASN A 1101 -48.37 3.94 -89.39
C ASN A 1101 -48.97 2.63 -89.91
N GLY A 1102 -48.92 1.58 -89.09
CA GLY A 1102 -49.47 0.30 -89.47
C GLY A 1102 -48.76 -0.89 -88.84
N VAL A 1103 -49.17 -2.07 -89.31
CA VAL A 1103 -48.61 -3.36 -88.89
C VAL A 1103 -47.36 -3.67 -89.70
N TYR A 1104 -46.27 -3.92 -89.00
CA TYR A 1104 -45.02 -4.47 -89.54
C TYR A 1104 -44.87 -5.90 -89.06
N ILE A 1105 -44.25 -6.73 -89.87
CA ILE A 1105 -43.92 -8.10 -89.53
C ILE A 1105 -42.41 -8.19 -89.43
N TYR A 1106 -41.90 -8.87 -88.42
CA TYR A 1106 -40.48 -9.18 -88.35
C TYR A 1106 -40.26 -10.68 -88.23
N ARG A 1107 -39.09 -11.10 -88.71
CA ARG A 1107 -38.56 -12.43 -88.48
C ARG A 1107 -37.18 -12.32 -87.85
N VAL A 1108 -36.87 -13.30 -87.02
CA VAL A 1108 -35.57 -13.44 -86.38
C VAL A 1108 -34.80 -14.53 -87.12
N ILE A 1109 -33.53 -14.29 -87.39
CA ILE A 1109 -32.59 -15.29 -87.89
C ILE A 1109 -31.54 -15.47 -86.80
N SER A 1110 -31.49 -16.65 -86.20
CA SER A 1110 -30.56 -16.97 -85.13
C SER A 1110 -29.81 -18.26 -85.45
N GLU A 1111 -28.48 -18.19 -85.55
CA GLU A 1111 -27.63 -19.35 -85.85
C GLU A 1111 -26.52 -19.49 -84.79
N ILE A 1112 -26.19 -20.74 -84.44
CA ILE A 1112 -24.96 -21.12 -83.72
C ILE A 1112 -24.22 -22.09 -84.63
N ASN A 1113 -22.93 -21.85 -84.90
CA ASN A 1113 -22.11 -22.71 -85.77
C ASN A 1113 -22.75 -23.00 -87.16
N ASN A 1114 -23.45 -22.00 -87.73
CA ASN A 1114 -24.19 -22.07 -88.99
C ASN A 1114 -25.38 -23.06 -89.00
N LEU A 1115 -25.90 -23.42 -87.83
CA LEU A 1115 -27.14 -24.18 -87.65
C LEU A 1115 -28.19 -23.30 -86.96
N GLU A 1116 -29.45 -23.43 -87.38
CA GLU A 1116 -30.57 -22.72 -86.75
C GLU A 1116 -30.72 -23.18 -85.29
N ILE A 1117 -30.92 -22.21 -84.39
CA ILE A 1117 -31.07 -22.47 -82.96
C ILE A 1117 -32.48 -23.00 -82.68
N ASP A 1118 -32.60 -23.98 -81.78
CA ASP A 1118 -33.89 -24.53 -81.39
C ASP A 1118 -34.78 -23.48 -80.69
N HIS A 1119 -36.06 -23.46 -81.05
CA HIS A 1119 -37.05 -22.59 -80.42
C HIS A 1119 -37.40 -23.09 -79.01
N ARG A 1120 -37.43 -22.17 -78.04
CA ARG A 1120 -37.87 -22.41 -76.66
C ARG A 1120 -39.30 -21.92 -76.47
N GLU A 1121 -40.19 -22.82 -76.05
CA GLU A 1121 -41.57 -22.45 -75.76
C GLU A 1121 -41.67 -21.40 -74.65
N SER A 1122 -42.49 -20.39 -74.88
CA SER A 1122 -42.76 -19.31 -73.91
C SER A 1122 -44.22 -18.85 -73.99
N GLU A 1123 -44.77 -18.25 -72.93
CA GLU A 1123 -46.17 -17.80 -72.94
C GLU A 1123 -46.48 -16.81 -74.08
N GLY A 1124 -45.48 -16.02 -74.48
CA GLY A 1124 -45.61 -15.05 -75.55
C GLY A 1124 -45.65 -15.65 -76.96
N ASP A 1125 -45.42 -16.97 -77.13
CA ASP A 1125 -45.42 -17.59 -78.47
C ASP A 1125 -46.78 -17.46 -79.17
N LYS A 1126 -47.84 -17.23 -78.40
CA LYS A 1126 -49.19 -16.88 -78.89
C LYS A 1126 -49.21 -15.60 -79.75
N ALA A 1127 -48.22 -14.72 -79.58
CA ALA A 1127 -48.07 -13.49 -80.37
C ALA A 1127 -47.40 -13.73 -81.74
N PHE A 1128 -46.88 -14.94 -81.99
CA PHE A 1128 -46.19 -15.31 -83.22
C PHE A 1128 -47.06 -16.22 -84.08
N THR A 1129 -46.90 -16.14 -85.40
CA THR A 1129 -47.56 -17.06 -86.34
C THR A 1129 -46.55 -17.45 -87.42
N ASN A 1130 -46.22 -18.74 -87.54
CA ASN A 1130 -45.19 -19.25 -88.45
C ASN A 1130 -43.80 -18.57 -88.29
N GLY A 1131 -43.35 -18.32 -87.05
CA GLY A 1131 -42.04 -17.68 -86.77
C GLY A 1131 -41.99 -16.18 -87.08
N LEU A 1132 -43.13 -15.55 -87.37
CA LEU A 1132 -43.24 -14.13 -87.66
C LEU A 1132 -43.87 -13.38 -86.49
N GLY A 1133 -43.17 -12.37 -85.98
CA GLY A 1133 -43.67 -11.44 -84.97
C GLY A 1133 -44.37 -10.25 -85.61
N LYS A 1134 -45.39 -9.70 -84.94
CA LYS A 1134 -46.13 -8.51 -85.41
C LYS A 1134 -45.79 -7.31 -84.54
N MET A 1135 -45.45 -6.19 -85.16
CA MET A 1135 -45.27 -4.88 -84.50
C MET A 1135 -46.31 -3.90 -85.01
N TYR A 1136 -46.83 -3.06 -84.14
CA TYR A 1136 -47.76 -2.01 -84.52
C TYR A 1136 -47.19 -0.63 -84.18
N LEU A 1137 -46.91 0.16 -85.22
CA LEU A 1137 -46.44 1.54 -85.11
C LEU A 1137 -47.62 2.50 -85.18
N ILE A 1138 -47.83 3.30 -84.13
CA ILE A 1138 -48.89 4.31 -83.99
C ILE A 1138 -48.25 5.68 -83.78
N ARG A 1139 -48.03 6.44 -84.84
CA ARG A 1139 -47.63 7.85 -84.74
C ARG A 1139 -48.80 8.80 -84.65
#